data_AF-A0A3G1A8F5-F1
#
_entry.id   AF-A0A3G1A8F5-F1
#
_cell.length_a   1.000
_cell.length_b   1.000
_cell.length_c   1.000
_cell.angle_alpha   90.00
_cell.angle_beta   90.00
_cell.angle_gamma   90.00
#
_symmetry.space_group_name_H-M   'P 1'
#
loop_
_entity.id
_entity.type
_entity.pdbx_description
1 polymer ?
#
loop_
_entity_poly.entity_id
_entity_poly.type
_entity_poly.pdbx_seq_one_letter_code
_entity_poly.pdbx_strand_id
1 'polypeptide(L)'
;MSRLIVAALLVALCVVALAYYLLRDVEPPRVERLELLERVRKGGVQRVFVCVREGNPSGSATLQLNGTIVEIPLTERSGDLACYASTFNVSTFFAGEGRVAGKLVVRDTRGNTATVDVSFYVNLEAPKIVSVELQRADFGRYEVSARIEDENLREVFILVGERSIPLAPSGGLYRAVLEVLNDTDFTLRAVDRLNLSSSYRGRIEFSRDNPNAAYALGRGLNLSLVSLILPLDSDREQDANEKQFIDLIVEYRSMLAVPAFSNYLWRVVSDGSVSSEELERARNFAQLVVEIYETVLSEKSLYESYVWGYMRVKDPVRTADYSSNLALKLGLDGSKTSKAVAKALAYYGIAVVDRGLPENLEELAMLVEAVGIEGYGSKLVDFTPITFHSTEGDFAYVIDSGRDAWMLAKHLKIINDTGFNILKHPEMFEGLNGKIIANAYSLFDAEYGINYAEQFISGRKLRPTDNDVWDLIMLQWSLYSNKAPQLGGGGKLYNRDFPWYDSDKLDALYQDDNTRRQALFFLFYLDNGAFDIEAAKRFELLVDPLPREVQEDLYELISDSRSQSRIIPGYRINSLNDLLKWIDLVTYEKKLIDEQTANKLKKEIATIPFGFIVTGLKGAKTALIQAEREYEAISKLYPDGKIGRWNEDPRYYYYGWLMDRQNHGLSNTVYQYTGVKIDEYKTWPEFIQLVNQRSAIDQYITKNWKYWDLVKFVTGYERWNHVYGMDEMDEGNYITPQTLRAFGFPMYFVHIEPTPVGAAAYEWVVSLPDYIAEGMKASFNDTIIVGPANGFGLHLCKDGILRDGIKELFGFVGGTSLYRQGEIVWANCGLTSNIRFYFTRKRY
;
A
#
# COMPACT_ATOMS: atom_id res chain seq x y z
N MET A 1 -67.03 -147.79 43.20
CA MET A 1 -67.85 -147.10 44.23
C MET A 1 -66.95 -146.04 44.84
N SER A 2 -67.24 -144.74 44.86
CA SER A 2 -68.46 -144.00 44.58
C SER A 2 -68.09 -142.52 44.40
N ARG A 3 -68.68 -141.88 43.38
CA ARG A 3 -69.34 -140.56 43.38
C ARG A 3 -68.70 -139.40 44.17
N LEU A 4 -68.22 -138.37 43.44
CA LEU A 4 -68.87 -137.05 43.27
C LEU A 4 -68.74 -136.07 44.46
N ILE A 5 -68.13 -134.92 44.15
CA ILE A 5 -68.42 -133.57 44.66
C ILE A 5 -67.99 -133.27 46.10
N VAL A 6 -66.88 -132.54 46.21
CA VAL A 6 -66.94 -131.15 46.71
C VAL A 6 -66.16 -130.27 45.73
N ALA A 7 -66.91 -129.50 44.93
CA ALA A 7 -66.44 -128.33 44.20
C ALA A 7 -66.40 -127.11 45.15
N ALA A 8 -65.68 -126.05 44.72
CA ALA A 8 -66.02 -124.63 44.96
C ALA A 8 -65.05 -123.71 45.77
N LEU A 9 -63.83 -124.10 46.15
CA LEU A 9 -62.88 -123.12 46.70
C LEU A 9 -61.46 -123.32 46.16
N LEU A 10 -61.11 -122.54 45.14
CA LEU A 10 -59.77 -122.00 44.79
C LEU A 10 -59.63 -121.63 43.29
N VAL A 11 -60.76 -121.40 42.62
CA VAL A 11 -60.85 -120.65 41.36
C VAL A 11 -60.54 -119.14 41.56
N ALA A 12 -60.24 -118.68 42.78
CA ALA A 12 -60.01 -117.26 43.10
C ALA A 12 -58.54 -116.80 43.11
N LEU A 13 -57.55 -117.69 42.94
CA LEU A 13 -56.12 -117.30 42.87
C LEU A 13 -55.54 -117.28 41.45
N CYS A 14 -56.41 -117.36 40.43
CA CYS A 14 -56.06 -117.16 39.02
C CYS A 14 -56.08 -115.70 38.54
N VAL A 15 -56.31 -114.68 39.40
CA VAL A 15 -56.53 -113.30 38.91
C VAL A 15 -55.50 -112.26 39.42
N VAL A 16 -54.74 -112.50 40.48
CA VAL A 16 -53.85 -111.47 41.08
C VAL A 16 -52.35 -111.63 40.73
N ALA A 17 -51.87 -112.82 40.37
CA ALA A 17 -50.45 -113.02 40.05
C ALA A 17 -50.07 -112.69 38.57
N LEU A 18 -51.05 -112.61 37.66
CA LEU A 18 -50.81 -112.26 36.25
C LEU A 18 -50.83 -110.74 36.00
N ALA A 19 -51.25 -109.94 36.97
CA ALA A 19 -51.33 -108.47 36.87
C ALA A 19 -50.04 -107.75 37.30
N TYR A 20 -49.12 -108.41 38.03
CA TYR A 20 -47.89 -107.77 38.53
C TYR A 20 -46.67 -107.95 37.59
N TYR A 21 -46.68 -108.96 36.71
CA TYR A 21 -45.59 -109.17 35.74
C TYR A 21 -45.76 -108.40 34.41
N LEU A 22 -46.84 -107.62 34.29
CA LEU A 22 -47.15 -106.76 33.14
C LEU A 22 -47.08 -105.26 33.48
N LEU A 23 -46.29 -104.86 34.48
CA LEU A 23 -45.90 -103.47 34.64
C LEU A 23 -44.88 -103.12 33.54
N ARG A 24 -45.44 -102.58 32.46
CA ARG A 24 -44.74 -101.92 31.37
C ARG A 24 -43.81 -100.86 31.95
N ASP A 25 -42.57 -100.89 31.49
CA ASP A 25 -41.72 -99.71 31.49
C ASP A 25 -42.32 -98.74 30.46
N VAL A 26 -42.95 -97.67 30.95
CA VAL A 26 -43.62 -96.64 30.14
C VAL A 26 -42.85 -95.32 30.20
N GLU A 27 -41.75 -95.26 30.95
CA GLU A 27 -40.98 -94.04 31.11
C GLU A 27 -40.01 -93.87 29.93
N PRO A 28 -40.12 -92.78 29.15
CA PRO A 28 -39.15 -92.52 28.08
C PRO A 28 -37.77 -92.17 28.68
N PRO A 29 -36.68 -92.40 27.93
CA PRO A 29 -35.33 -92.05 28.37
C PRO A 29 -35.23 -90.61 28.89
N ARG A 30 -34.66 -90.36 30.07
CA ARG A 30 -34.54 -88.97 30.56
C ARG A 30 -33.18 -88.38 30.21
N VAL A 31 -33.14 -87.35 29.38
CA VAL A 31 -31.86 -86.68 29.04
C VAL A 31 -31.32 -85.91 30.25
N GLU A 32 -30.14 -86.27 30.73
CA GLU A 32 -29.47 -85.68 31.90
C GLU A 32 -28.41 -84.65 31.47
N ARG A 33 -27.70 -84.92 30.37
CA ARG A 33 -26.64 -84.04 29.86
C ARG A 33 -26.58 -84.12 28.35
N LEU A 34 -26.50 -82.96 27.70
CA LEU A 34 -26.28 -82.82 26.27
C LEU A 34 -25.19 -81.79 26.03
N GLU A 35 -24.18 -82.18 25.28
CA GLU A 35 -23.10 -81.29 24.84
C GLU A 35 -22.98 -81.32 23.33
N LEU A 36 -23.00 -80.12 22.76
CA LEU A 36 -22.86 -79.85 21.34
C LEU A 36 -21.94 -78.64 21.20
N LEU A 37 -21.09 -78.62 20.17
CA LEU A 37 -20.46 -77.36 19.77
C LEU A 37 -21.54 -76.49 19.13
N GLU A 38 -21.84 -75.36 19.76
CA GLU A 38 -22.85 -74.42 19.27
C GLU A 38 -22.51 -73.84 17.89
N ARG A 39 -21.21 -73.78 17.56
CA ARG A 39 -20.67 -73.18 16.34
C ARG A 39 -19.53 -74.04 15.78
N VAL A 40 -19.70 -74.57 14.57
CA VAL A 40 -18.70 -75.43 13.91
C VAL A 40 -18.29 -74.82 12.57
N ARG A 41 -16.98 -74.61 12.38
CA ARG A 41 -16.40 -74.06 11.13
C ARG A 41 -16.51 -75.05 9.97
N LYS A 42 -16.46 -74.55 8.74
CA LYS A 42 -16.38 -75.39 7.53
C LYS A 42 -15.18 -76.35 7.59
N GLY A 43 -15.43 -77.61 7.24
CA GLY A 43 -14.50 -78.73 7.40
C GLY A 43 -14.29 -79.21 8.85
N GLY A 44 -14.88 -78.52 9.83
CA GLY A 44 -14.80 -78.84 11.24
C GLY A 44 -15.67 -80.04 11.63
N VAL A 45 -15.40 -80.59 12.80
CA VAL A 45 -16.08 -81.78 13.32
C VAL A 45 -17.03 -81.36 14.44
N GLN A 46 -18.32 -81.64 14.28
CA GLN A 46 -19.29 -81.51 15.36
C GLN A 46 -19.09 -82.67 16.34
N ARG A 47 -19.10 -82.36 17.63
CA ARG A 47 -19.06 -83.34 18.71
C ARG A 47 -20.42 -83.38 19.36
N VAL A 48 -21.03 -84.56 19.39
CA VAL A 48 -22.29 -84.78 20.07
C VAL A 48 -22.04 -85.75 21.20
N PHE A 49 -22.37 -85.32 22.41
CA PHE A 49 -22.34 -86.17 23.59
C PHE A 49 -23.67 -86.02 24.33
N VAL A 50 -24.36 -87.13 24.54
CA VAL A 50 -25.62 -87.13 25.29
C VAL A 50 -25.64 -88.27 26.28
N CYS A 51 -25.97 -87.98 27.53
CA CYS A 51 -26.26 -88.98 28.54
C CYS A 51 -27.73 -88.94 28.89
N VAL A 52 -28.35 -90.12 28.91
CA VAL A 52 -29.73 -90.32 29.33
C VAL A 52 -29.77 -91.31 30.48
N ARG A 53 -30.74 -91.14 31.37
CA ARG A 53 -31.10 -92.14 32.36
C ARG A 53 -32.15 -93.08 31.76
N GLU A 54 -31.76 -94.34 31.55
CA GLU A 54 -32.52 -95.37 30.86
C GLU A 54 -32.08 -96.78 31.31
N GLY A 55 -33.04 -97.64 31.67
CA GLY A 55 -32.79 -99.02 32.10
C GLY A 55 -32.51 -99.99 30.94
N ASN A 56 -33.05 -99.71 29.74
CA ASN A 56 -32.93 -100.54 28.55
C ASN A 56 -32.56 -99.72 27.28
N PRO A 57 -31.38 -99.06 27.24
CA PRO A 57 -31.02 -98.11 26.19
C PRO A 57 -30.88 -98.76 24.81
N SER A 58 -31.31 -98.07 23.74
CA SER A 58 -31.01 -98.49 22.37
C SER A 58 -29.50 -98.44 22.07
N GLY A 59 -29.06 -99.20 21.06
CA GLY A 59 -27.65 -99.21 20.63
C GLY A 59 -27.16 -97.89 20.03
N SER A 60 -28.06 -97.00 19.61
CA SER A 60 -27.74 -95.66 19.10
C SER A 60 -28.85 -94.66 19.42
N ALA A 61 -28.45 -93.42 19.66
CA ALA A 61 -29.33 -92.25 19.60
C ALA A 61 -29.33 -91.70 18.17
N THR A 62 -30.39 -91.03 17.77
CA THR A 62 -30.55 -90.50 16.42
C THR A 62 -30.63 -88.98 16.46
N LEU A 63 -29.67 -88.30 15.84
CA LEU A 63 -29.69 -86.85 15.65
C LEU A 63 -30.28 -86.53 14.27
N GLN A 64 -31.48 -85.95 14.25
CA GLN A 64 -32.19 -85.58 13.03
C GLN A 64 -32.12 -84.06 12.85
N LEU A 65 -31.38 -83.58 11.85
CA LEU A 65 -31.14 -82.16 11.59
C LEU A 65 -31.54 -81.81 10.15
N ASN A 66 -32.57 -80.99 9.95
CA ASN A 66 -33.05 -80.55 8.63
C ASN A 66 -33.07 -81.66 7.56
N GLY A 67 -33.61 -82.84 7.88
CA GLY A 67 -33.72 -84.00 6.97
C GLY A 67 -32.50 -84.92 6.93
N THR A 68 -31.39 -84.56 7.59
CA THR A 68 -30.20 -85.40 7.74
C THR A 68 -30.28 -86.20 9.04
N ILE A 69 -29.95 -87.49 8.96
CA ILE A 69 -29.97 -88.40 10.11
C ILE A 69 -28.53 -88.83 10.43
N VAL A 70 -28.07 -88.51 11.62
CA VAL A 70 -26.77 -88.96 12.14
C VAL A 70 -27.03 -89.93 13.30
N GLU A 71 -26.57 -91.16 13.16
CA GLU A 71 -26.59 -92.12 14.26
C GLU A 71 -25.42 -91.84 15.22
N ILE A 72 -25.75 -91.81 16.51
CA ILE A 72 -24.82 -91.56 17.60
C ILE A 72 -24.77 -92.84 18.42
N PRO A 73 -23.70 -93.64 18.30
CA PRO A 73 -23.61 -94.92 18.97
C PRO A 73 -23.54 -94.76 20.49
N LEU A 74 -24.04 -95.76 21.21
CA LEU A 74 -23.84 -95.87 22.66
C LEU A 74 -22.36 -96.13 22.94
N THR A 75 -21.74 -95.29 23.75
CA THR A 75 -20.30 -95.37 24.05
C THR A 75 -20.01 -95.81 25.47
N GLU A 76 -20.85 -95.43 26.44
CA GLU A 76 -20.66 -95.79 27.84
C GLU A 76 -21.99 -96.14 28.50
N ARG A 77 -21.95 -97.13 29.41
CA ARG A 77 -23.11 -97.51 30.24
C ARG A 77 -22.65 -97.81 31.66
N SER A 78 -23.28 -97.15 32.63
CA SER A 78 -23.05 -97.37 34.05
C SER A 78 -24.37 -97.32 34.80
N GLY A 79 -24.90 -98.50 35.16
CA GLY A 79 -26.20 -98.63 35.82
C GLY A 79 -27.35 -98.22 34.90
N ASP A 80 -28.17 -97.29 35.38
CA ASP A 80 -29.26 -96.65 34.66
C ASP A 80 -28.80 -95.46 33.80
N LEU A 81 -27.51 -95.11 33.76
CA LEU A 81 -26.98 -94.04 32.90
C LEU A 81 -26.38 -94.62 31.61
N ALA A 82 -26.85 -94.13 30.46
CA ALA A 82 -26.39 -94.51 29.14
C ALA A 82 -25.93 -93.26 28.37
N CYS A 83 -24.67 -93.23 27.94
CA CYS A 83 -24.07 -92.11 27.24
C CYS A 83 -23.69 -92.47 25.80
N TYR A 84 -24.07 -91.61 24.88
CA TYR A 84 -23.88 -91.72 23.45
C TYR A 84 -22.94 -90.62 23.00
N ALA A 85 -21.94 -90.98 22.20
CA ALA A 85 -21.00 -90.02 21.66
C ALA A 85 -20.72 -90.29 20.19
N SER A 86 -20.67 -89.21 19.40
CA SER A 86 -20.22 -89.28 18.02
C SER A 86 -19.55 -87.99 17.63
N THR A 87 -18.71 -88.09 16.62
CA THR A 87 -18.09 -86.93 15.98
C THR A 87 -18.26 -87.07 14.48
N PHE A 88 -18.75 -86.02 13.82
CA PHE A 88 -18.93 -86.04 12.38
C PHE A 88 -18.52 -84.72 11.74
N ASN A 89 -17.98 -84.78 10.53
CA ASN A 89 -17.60 -83.59 9.79
C ASN A 89 -18.86 -82.87 9.30
N VAL A 90 -19.06 -81.61 9.66
CA VAL A 90 -20.31 -80.91 9.30
C VAL A 90 -20.44 -80.70 7.78
N SER A 91 -19.31 -80.59 7.06
CA SER A 91 -19.31 -80.37 5.61
C SER A 91 -19.64 -81.60 4.78
N THR A 92 -19.62 -82.81 5.37
CA THR A 92 -20.09 -84.01 4.67
C THR A 92 -21.62 -84.16 4.71
N PHE A 93 -22.29 -83.44 5.62
CA PHE A 93 -23.72 -83.57 5.87
C PHE A 93 -24.52 -82.32 5.48
N PHE A 94 -23.89 -81.14 5.52
CA PHE A 94 -24.55 -79.88 5.17
C PHE A 94 -23.77 -79.18 4.06
N ALA A 95 -24.47 -78.74 3.01
CA ALA A 95 -23.85 -78.10 1.86
C ALA A 95 -23.64 -76.58 2.04
N GLY A 96 -24.57 -75.91 2.74
CA GLY A 96 -24.53 -74.46 2.98
C GLY A 96 -24.08 -74.09 4.39
N GLU A 97 -23.70 -72.82 4.56
CA GLU A 97 -23.45 -72.20 5.86
C GLU A 97 -24.77 -71.76 6.52
N GLY A 98 -24.92 -72.02 7.82
CA GLY A 98 -26.06 -71.49 8.58
C GLY A 98 -26.45 -72.28 9.81
N ARG A 99 -27.58 -71.89 10.42
CA ARG A 99 -28.15 -72.59 11.58
C ARG A 99 -28.87 -73.85 11.10
N VAL A 100 -28.45 -75.00 11.62
CA VAL A 100 -29.22 -76.25 11.51
C VAL A 100 -29.93 -76.48 12.82
N ALA A 101 -31.19 -76.91 12.71
CA ALA A 101 -32.02 -77.22 13.86
C ALA A 101 -32.72 -78.55 13.63
N GLY A 102 -33.11 -79.20 14.71
CA GLY A 102 -33.80 -80.47 14.64
C GLY A 102 -33.86 -81.12 16.00
N LYS A 103 -33.87 -82.44 16.02
CA LYS A 103 -34.26 -83.24 17.16
C LYS A 103 -33.24 -84.33 17.41
N LEU A 104 -32.73 -84.39 18.64
CA LEU A 104 -32.03 -85.55 19.15
C LEU A 104 -33.08 -86.49 19.73
N VAL A 105 -33.23 -87.66 19.11
CA VAL A 105 -34.17 -88.70 19.51
C VAL A 105 -33.39 -89.86 20.11
N VAL A 106 -33.60 -90.11 21.39
CA VAL A 106 -33.08 -91.30 22.07
C VAL A 106 -34.24 -92.26 22.27
N ARG A 107 -34.06 -93.54 21.94
CA ARG A 107 -35.08 -94.57 22.10
C ARG A 107 -34.61 -95.61 23.09
N ASP A 108 -35.53 -96.26 23.79
CA ASP A 108 -35.23 -97.50 24.48
C ASP A 108 -35.40 -98.70 23.52
N THR A 109 -35.03 -99.91 23.95
CA THR A 109 -35.26 -101.15 23.17
C THR A 109 -36.73 -101.55 23.02
N ARG A 110 -37.66 -100.83 23.67
CA ARG A 110 -39.10 -101.13 23.72
C ARG A 110 -39.95 -100.14 22.91
N GLY A 111 -39.34 -99.10 22.35
CA GLY A 111 -39.95 -98.12 21.46
C GLY A 111 -40.34 -96.79 22.12
N ASN A 112 -40.11 -96.59 23.42
CA ASN A 112 -40.32 -95.30 24.08
C ASN A 112 -39.22 -94.31 23.65
N THR A 113 -39.58 -93.04 23.43
CA THR A 113 -38.65 -92.05 22.87
C THR A 113 -38.58 -90.78 23.70
N ALA A 114 -37.38 -90.24 23.80
CA ALA A 114 -37.11 -88.93 24.36
C ALA A 114 -36.53 -88.05 23.28
N THR A 115 -37.08 -86.85 23.15
CA THR A 115 -36.71 -85.92 22.10
C THR A 115 -36.28 -84.60 22.70
N VAL A 116 -35.10 -84.12 22.30
CA VAL A 116 -34.59 -82.82 22.68
C VAL A 116 -34.37 -81.99 21.42
N ASP A 117 -34.92 -80.78 21.40
CA ASP A 117 -34.66 -79.84 20.33
C ASP A 117 -33.21 -79.35 20.43
N VAL A 118 -32.51 -79.43 19.31
CA VAL A 118 -31.09 -79.10 19.21
C VAL A 118 -30.88 -78.19 18.03
N SER A 119 -30.00 -77.20 18.20
CA SER A 119 -29.62 -76.32 17.11
C SER A 119 -28.20 -75.83 17.27
N PHE A 120 -27.46 -75.74 16.18
CA PHE A 120 -26.12 -75.20 16.15
C PHE A 120 -25.81 -74.67 14.74
N TYR A 121 -24.74 -73.89 14.61
CA TYR A 121 -24.29 -73.37 13.34
C TYR A 121 -23.26 -74.30 12.69
N VAL A 122 -23.42 -74.55 11.40
CA VAL A 122 -22.56 -75.44 10.61
C VAL A 122 -21.94 -74.69 9.44
N ASN A 123 -20.80 -75.21 8.98
CA ASN A 123 -20.02 -74.67 7.87
C ASN A 123 -19.66 -73.19 8.02
N LEU A 124 -19.50 -72.71 9.25
CA LEU A 124 -19.15 -71.32 9.51
C LEU A 124 -17.84 -70.95 8.80
N GLU A 125 -17.90 -69.98 7.91
CA GLU A 125 -16.79 -69.48 7.09
C GLU A 125 -16.90 -67.96 7.03
N ALA A 126 -15.83 -67.25 7.39
CA ALA A 126 -15.86 -65.80 7.34
C ALA A 126 -15.89 -65.33 5.87
N PRO A 127 -16.50 -64.16 5.57
CA PRO A 127 -16.48 -63.58 4.24
C PRO A 127 -15.09 -63.56 3.63
N LYS A 128 -14.95 -63.95 2.37
CA LYS A 128 -13.64 -63.97 1.72
C LYS A 128 -13.42 -62.68 0.93
N ILE A 129 -12.45 -61.87 1.37
CA ILE A 129 -11.98 -60.71 0.61
C ILE A 129 -11.02 -61.24 -0.46
N VAL A 130 -11.47 -61.22 -1.73
CA VAL A 130 -10.75 -61.81 -2.87
C VAL A 130 -9.69 -60.86 -3.40
N SER A 131 -10.05 -59.59 -3.56
CA SER A 131 -9.16 -58.52 -3.99
C SER A 131 -9.61 -57.19 -3.41
N VAL A 132 -8.64 -56.31 -3.21
CA VAL A 132 -8.85 -54.90 -2.86
C VAL A 132 -7.98 -54.07 -3.81
N GLU A 133 -8.62 -53.15 -4.52
CA GLU A 133 -7.98 -52.21 -5.43
C GLU A 133 -8.15 -50.80 -4.88
N LEU A 134 -7.05 -50.06 -4.83
CA LEU A 134 -7.00 -48.67 -4.41
C LEU A 134 -6.64 -47.83 -5.64
N GLN A 135 -7.50 -46.89 -6.01
CA GLN A 135 -7.27 -46.00 -7.14
C GLN A 135 -7.39 -44.55 -6.68
N ARG A 136 -6.37 -43.73 -6.99
CA ARG A 136 -6.48 -42.27 -6.86
C ARG A 136 -7.48 -41.77 -7.90
N ALA A 137 -8.57 -41.15 -7.43
CA ALA A 137 -9.62 -40.59 -8.29
C ALA A 137 -9.37 -39.10 -8.56
N ASP A 138 -8.88 -38.35 -7.56
CA ASP A 138 -8.59 -36.91 -7.64
C ASP A 138 -7.62 -36.51 -6.50
N PHE A 139 -7.29 -35.22 -6.37
CA PHE A 139 -6.52 -34.68 -5.26
C PHE A 139 -7.18 -35.03 -3.91
N GLY A 140 -6.47 -35.81 -3.09
CA GLY A 140 -6.96 -36.29 -1.79
C GLY A 140 -8.16 -37.24 -1.86
N ARG A 141 -8.57 -37.71 -3.05
CA ARG A 141 -9.74 -38.59 -3.22
C ARG A 141 -9.30 -39.95 -3.75
N TYR A 142 -9.65 -40.99 -3.01
CA TYR A 142 -9.24 -42.37 -3.26
C TYR A 142 -10.45 -43.28 -3.34
N GLU A 143 -10.65 -43.94 -4.47
CA GLU A 143 -11.63 -45.00 -4.60
C GLU A 143 -11.03 -46.32 -4.11
N VAL A 144 -11.65 -46.90 -3.07
CA VAL A 144 -11.36 -48.27 -2.63
C VAL A 144 -12.45 -49.16 -3.18
N SER A 145 -12.05 -50.19 -3.92
CA SER A 145 -12.94 -51.19 -4.45
C SER A 145 -12.51 -52.59 -4.00
N ALA A 146 -13.47 -53.42 -3.62
CA ALA A 146 -13.20 -54.77 -3.11
C ALA A 146 -14.15 -55.81 -3.70
N ARG A 147 -13.61 -56.97 -4.07
CA ARG A 147 -14.39 -58.15 -4.41
C ARG A 147 -14.52 -59.03 -3.17
N ILE A 148 -15.75 -59.32 -2.76
CA ILE A 148 -16.04 -60.12 -1.57
C ILE A 148 -16.95 -61.28 -1.98
N GLU A 149 -16.54 -62.48 -1.62
CA GLU A 149 -17.28 -63.72 -1.83
C GLU A 149 -17.84 -64.18 -0.48
N ASP A 150 -19.16 -64.12 -0.32
CA ASP A 150 -19.89 -64.64 0.84
C ASP A 150 -21.39 -64.76 0.50
N GLU A 151 -22.01 -65.90 0.86
CA GLU A 151 -23.44 -66.15 0.59
C GLU A 151 -24.37 -65.42 1.59
N ASN A 152 -23.83 -65.01 2.74
CA ASN A 152 -24.55 -64.45 3.88
C ASN A 152 -24.08 -63.03 4.23
N LEU A 153 -23.48 -62.29 3.28
CA LEU A 153 -22.86 -60.99 3.55
C LEU A 153 -23.88 -60.00 4.13
N ARG A 154 -23.51 -59.32 5.22
CA ARG A 154 -24.34 -58.30 5.85
C ARG A 154 -23.87 -56.90 5.50
N GLU A 155 -22.59 -56.63 5.75
CA GLU A 155 -22.02 -55.29 5.59
C GLU A 155 -20.54 -55.35 5.23
N VAL A 156 -20.12 -54.34 4.49
CA VAL A 156 -18.74 -54.09 4.12
C VAL A 156 -18.47 -52.64 4.40
N PHE A 157 -17.44 -52.35 5.18
CA PHE A 157 -17.09 -50.99 5.53
C PHE A 157 -15.58 -50.85 5.70
N ILE A 158 -15.09 -49.63 5.54
CA ILE A 158 -13.72 -49.25 5.84
C ILE A 158 -13.70 -48.51 7.16
N LEU A 159 -12.74 -48.86 8.01
CA LEU A 159 -12.37 -48.14 9.21
C LEU A 159 -11.14 -47.27 8.92
N VAL A 160 -11.29 -45.96 9.13
CA VAL A 160 -10.19 -44.97 9.15
C VAL A 160 -10.20 -44.30 10.51
N GLY A 161 -9.26 -44.66 11.38
CA GLY A 161 -9.34 -44.28 12.80
C GLY A 161 -10.64 -44.76 13.45
N GLU A 162 -11.44 -43.85 13.99
CA GLU A 162 -12.77 -44.15 14.57
C GLU A 162 -13.92 -44.09 13.55
N ARG A 163 -13.65 -43.64 12.33
CA ARG A 163 -14.69 -43.42 11.31
C ARG A 163 -14.95 -44.72 10.54
N SER A 164 -16.22 -45.12 10.49
CA SER A 164 -16.71 -46.24 9.67
C SER A 164 -17.38 -45.71 8.41
N ILE A 165 -16.96 -46.20 7.25
CA ILE A 165 -17.45 -45.77 5.92
C ILE A 165 -17.96 -47.01 5.18
N PRO A 166 -19.28 -47.14 4.94
CA PRO A 166 -19.84 -48.30 4.25
C PRO A 166 -19.46 -48.32 2.76
N LEU A 167 -19.27 -49.50 2.21
CA LEU A 167 -19.02 -49.70 0.78
C LEU A 167 -20.32 -50.09 0.07
N ALA A 168 -20.63 -49.39 -1.02
CA ALA A 168 -21.81 -49.64 -1.82
C ALA A 168 -21.54 -50.74 -2.88
N PRO A 169 -22.46 -51.69 -3.10
CA PRO A 169 -22.32 -52.68 -4.15
C PRO A 169 -22.52 -52.03 -5.54
N SER A 170 -21.60 -52.29 -6.47
CA SER A 170 -21.62 -51.81 -7.85
C SER A 170 -20.89 -52.79 -8.79
N GLY A 171 -21.63 -53.40 -9.73
CA GLY A 171 -21.04 -54.25 -10.79
C GLY A 171 -20.27 -55.48 -10.29
N GLY A 172 -20.66 -56.09 -9.16
CA GLY A 172 -19.95 -57.22 -8.56
C GLY A 172 -18.74 -56.84 -7.68
N LEU A 173 -18.56 -55.55 -7.40
CA LEU A 173 -17.58 -55.00 -6.45
C LEU A 173 -18.29 -54.19 -5.37
N TYR A 174 -17.63 -53.99 -4.24
CA TYR A 174 -18.03 -53.05 -3.20
C TYR A 174 -17.11 -51.84 -3.29
N ARG A 175 -17.65 -50.61 -3.37
CA ARG A 175 -16.86 -49.38 -3.59
C ARG A 175 -17.15 -48.31 -2.55
N ALA A 176 -16.14 -47.55 -2.18
CA ALA A 176 -16.27 -46.32 -1.40
C ALA A 176 -15.19 -45.32 -1.83
N VAL A 177 -15.51 -44.03 -1.71
CA VAL A 177 -14.54 -42.95 -1.91
C VAL A 177 -14.10 -42.45 -0.53
N LEU A 178 -12.78 -42.36 -0.34
CA LEU A 178 -12.13 -41.84 0.84
C LEU A 178 -11.52 -40.48 0.49
N GLU A 179 -11.79 -39.48 1.32
CA GLU A 179 -11.20 -38.15 1.19
C GLU A 179 -10.19 -37.95 2.32
N VAL A 180 -8.90 -38.02 1.99
CA VAL A 180 -7.78 -37.96 2.94
C VAL A 180 -6.68 -37.06 2.40
N LEU A 181 -6.09 -36.24 3.28
CA LEU A 181 -5.05 -35.26 2.95
C LEU A 181 -3.71 -35.59 3.65
N ASN A 182 -3.56 -36.83 4.08
CA ASN A 182 -2.37 -37.36 4.73
C ASN A 182 -2.29 -38.88 4.51
N ASP A 183 -1.09 -39.41 4.72
CA ASP A 183 -0.89 -40.86 4.75
C ASP A 183 -1.80 -41.50 5.79
N THR A 184 -2.63 -42.44 5.35
CA THR A 184 -3.71 -42.96 6.17
C THR A 184 -3.78 -44.47 6.05
N ASP A 185 -3.61 -45.16 7.19
CA ASP A 185 -3.94 -46.58 7.28
C ASP A 185 -5.45 -46.77 7.37
N PHE A 186 -5.96 -47.78 6.67
CA PHE A 186 -7.36 -48.14 6.71
C PHE A 186 -7.52 -49.65 6.87
N THR A 187 -8.62 -50.06 7.50
CA THR A 187 -9.00 -51.48 7.60
C THR A 187 -10.34 -51.70 6.93
N LEU A 188 -10.35 -52.44 5.82
CA LEU A 188 -11.60 -52.93 5.22
C LEU A 188 -12.07 -54.13 6.02
N ARG A 189 -13.32 -54.13 6.44
CA ARG A 189 -13.95 -55.22 7.18
C ARG A 189 -15.22 -55.68 6.46
N ALA A 190 -15.29 -56.98 6.23
CA ALA A 190 -16.49 -57.65 5.71
C ALA A 190 -17.08 -58.49 6.83
N VAL A 191 -18.39 -58.32 7.07
CA VAL A 191 -19.11 -59.01 8.15
C VAL A 191 -20.33 -59.70 7.55
N ASP A 192 -20.50 -60.98 7.85
CA ASP A 192 -21.68 -61.74 7.45
C ASP A 192 -22.86 -61.53 8.43
N ARG A 193 -24.00 -62.16 8.13
CA ARG A 193 -25.18 -62.15 9.00
C ARG A 193 -25.02 -63.00 10.27
N LEU A 194 -23.96 -63.80 10.37
CA LEU A 194 -23.65 -64.70 11.48
C LEU A 194 -22.57 -64.16 12.43
N ASN A 195 -22.17 -62.89 12.25
CA ASN A 195 -21.12 -62.17 12.98
C ASN A 195 -19.71 -62.76 12.83
N LEU A 196 -19.43 -63.50 11.75
CA LEU A 196 -18.05 -63.76 11.33
C LEU A 196 -17.56 -62.56 10.52
N SER A 197 -16.26 -62.28 10.61
CA SER A 197 -15.68 -61.18 9.86
C SER A 197 -14.29 -61.51 9.36
N SER A 198 -13.96 -61.01 8.18
CA SER A 198 -12.60 -60.91 7.68
C SER A 198 -12.19 -59.45 7.60
N SER A 199 -10.87 -59.21 7.54
CA SER A 199 -10.33 -57.86 7.45
C SER A 199 -9.13 -57.80 6.53
N TYR A 200 -9.00 -56.70 5.81
CA TYR A 200 -7.83 -56.34 5.03
C TYR A 200 -7.27 -55.01 5.52
N ARG A 201 -5.96 -54.92 5.72
CA ARG A 201 -5.28 -53.66 6.05
C ARG A 201 -4.68 -53.08 4.78
N GLY A 202 -5.03 -51.84 4.47
CA GLY A 202 -4.44 -51.07 3.39
C GLY A 202 -3.90 -49.74 3.91
N ARG A 203 -3.10 -49.07 3.09
CA ARG A 203 -2.57 -47.74 3.36
C ARG A 203 -2.76 -46.87 2.13
N ILE A 204 -3.18 -45.64 2.37
CA ILE A 204 -3.18 -44.56 1.38
C ILE A 204 -1.88 -43.79 1.56
N GLU A 205 -1.08 -43.70 0.51
CA GLU A 205 0.18 -42.96 0.48
C GLU A 205 -0.04 -41.58 -0.16
N PHE A 206 -0.80 -40.71 0.52
CA PHE A 206 -1.08 -39.36 0.03
C PHE A 206 0.20 -38.57 -0.26
N SER A 207 1.20 -38.70 0.61
CA SER A 207 2.51 -38.05 0.45
C SER A 207 3.34 -38.58 -0.71
N ARG A 208 3.02 -39.78 -1.21
CA ARG A 208 3.63 -40.34 -2.42
C ARG A 208 2.89 -39.90 -3.68
N ASP A 209 1.56 -39.82 -3.61
CA ASP A 209 0.76 -39.43 -4.76
C ASP A 209 0.71 -37.92 -5.00
N ASN A 210 0.95 -37.13 -3.96
CA ASN A 210 0.94 -35.67 -3.98
C ASN A 210 2.10 -35.13 -3.11
N PRO A 211 3.36 -35.46 -3.43
CA PRO A 211 4.51 -35.10 -2.59
C PRO A 211 4.65 -33.59 -2.36
N ASN A 212 4.36 -32.77 -3.37
CA ASN A 212 4.42 -31.31 -3.29
C ASN A 212 3.28 -30.75 -2.41
N ALA A 213 2.03 -31.18 -2.64
CA ALA A 213 0.91 -30.77 -1.78
C ALA A 213 1.05 -31.25 -0.32
N ALA A 214 1.52 -32.48 -0.11
CA ALA A 214 1.74 -33.03 1.23
C ALA A 214 2.83 -32.25 1.98
N TYR A 215 3.92 -31.89 1.30
CA TYR A 215 4.96 -31.04 1.86
C TYR A 215 4.40 -29.67 2.23
N ALA A 216 3.67 -29.01 1.32
CA ALA A 216 3.10 -27.68 1.57
C ALA A 216 2.10 -27.65 2.74
N LEU A 217 1.19 -28.62 2.81
CA LEU A 217 0.24 -28.78 3.92
C LEU A 217 0.97 -29.01 5.25
N GLY A 218 2.01 -29.86 5.25
CA GLY A 218 2.86 -30.11 6.42
C GLY A 218 3.64 -28.87 6.90
N ARG A 219 3.90 -27.92 6.01
CA ARG A 219 4.52 -26.62 6.30
C ARG A 219 3.51 -25.53 6.68
N GLY A 220 2.21 -25.86 6.70
CA GLY A 220 1.14 -24.96 7.13
C GLY A 220 0.50 -24.12 6.03
N LEU A 221 0.67 -24.47 4.75
CA LEU A 221 -0.07 -23.84 3.66
C LEU A 221 -1.58 -24.17 3.81
N ASN A 222 -2.44 -23.17 3.64
CA ASN A 222 -3.89 -23.38 3.72
C ASN A 222 -4.36 -24.27 2.55
N LEU A 223 -5.27 -25.22 2.82
CA LEU A 223 -5.86 -26.10 1.83
C LEU A 223 -6.46 -25.33 0.63
N SER A 224 -7.04 -24.15 0.85
CA SER A 224 -7.60 -23.33 -0.23
C SER A 224 -6.56 -22.82 -1.24
N LEU A 225 -5.28 -22.85 -0.88
CA LEU A 225 -4.15 -22.40 -1.70
C LEU A 225 -3.37 -23.57 -2.32
N VAL A 226 -3.68 -24.82 -1.96
CA VAL A 226 -2.98 -26.00 -2.49
C VAL A 226 -3.20 -26.16 -3.99
N SER A 227 -4.34 -25.71 -4.50
CA SER A 227 -4.62 -25.68 -5.96
C SER A 227 -3.56 -24.94 -6.77
N LEU A 228 -2.82 -24.01 -6.15
CA LEU A 228 -1.73 -23.29 -6.77
C LEU A 228 -0.58 -24.20 -7.20
N ILE A 229 -0.31 -25.29 -6.46
CA ILE A 229 0.87 -26.14 -6.63
C ILE A 229 0.55 -27.56 -7.12
N LEU A 230 -0.72 -27.90 -7.29
CA LEU A 230 -1.15 -29.22 -7.79
C LEU A 230 -0.52 -29.66 -9.12
N PRO A 231 -0.21 -28.76 -10.08
CA PRO A 231 0.48 -29.17 -11.30
C PRO A 231 1.82 -29.89 -11.06
N LEU A 232 2.54 -29.53 -9.99
CA LEU A 232 3.82 -30.15 -9.61
C LEU A 232 3.67 -31.59 -9.10
N ASP A 233 2.46 -32.06 -8.80
CA ASP A 233 2.21 -33.45 -8.37
C ASP A 233 1.88 -34.38 -9.56
N SER A 234 2.11 -33.92 -10.80
CA SER A 234 1.73 -34.65 -12.01
C SER A 234 2.62 -35.87 -12.27
N ASP A 235 3.92 -35.77 -11.98
CA ASP A 235 4.90 -36.86 -12.09
C ASP A 235 5.02 -37.70 -10.81
N ARG A 236 4.44 -37.22 -9.70
CA ARG A 236 4.47 -37.82 -8.35
C ARG A 236 5.87 -37.84 -7.74
N GLU A 237 6.76 -36.97 -8.17
CA GLU A 237 8.06 -36.74 -7.55
C GLU A 237 8.09 -35.35 -6.93
N GLN A 238 9.02 -35.11 -6.01
CA GLN A 238 9.33 -33.76 -5.54
C GLN A 238 10.82 -33.54 -5.72
N ASP A 239 11.17 -32.57 -6.55
CA ASP A 239 12.55 -32.17 -6.73
C ASP A 239 13.00 -31.06 -5.75
N ALA A 240 14.28 -30.71 -5.81
CA ALA A 240 14.87 -29.71 -4.91
C ALA A 240 14.40 -28.28 -5.19
N ASN A 241 14.07 -27.95 -6.44
CA ASN A 241 13.57 -26.63 -6.84
C ASN A 241 12.10 -26.47 -6.46
N GLU A 242 11.26 -27.48 -6.70
CA GLU A 242 9.86 -27.51 -6.29
C GLU A 242 9.72 -27.37 -4.78
N LYS A 243 10.54 -28.10 -4.02
CA LYS A 243 10.58 -27.98 -2.56
C LYS A 243 10.90 -26.55 -2.12
N GLN A 244 11.93 -25.94 -2.72
CA GLN A 244 12.32 -24.56 -2.44
C GLN A 244 11.27 -23.54 -2.89
N PHE A 245 10.55 -23.84 -3.97
CA PHE A 245 9.45 -23.03 -4.48
C PHE A 245 8.25 -23.07 -3.52
N ILE A 246 7.93 -24.23 -2.95
CA ILE A 246 6.91 -24.35 -1.91
C ILE A 246 7.32 -23.60 -0.65
N ASP A 247 8.59 -23.70 -0.22
CA ASP A 247 9.09 -22.93 0.92
C ASP A 247 8.94 -21.42 0.67
N LEU A 248 9.18 -20.94 -0.55
CA LEU A 248 8.91 -19.56 -0.97
C LEU A 248 7.42 -19.19 -0.82
N ILE A 249 6.50 -20.01 -1.33
CA ILE A 249 5.05 -19.75 -1.21
C ILE A 249 4.63 -19.67 0.26
N VAL A 250 5.15 -20.57 1.10
CA VAL A 250 4.85 -20.60 2.53
C VAL A 250 5.42 -19.37 3.25
N GLU A 251 6.64 -18.95 2.90
CA GLU A 251 7.29 -17.75 3.43
C GLU A 251 6.47 -16.49 3.11
N TYR A 252 6.06 -16.31 1.84
CA TYR A 252 5.34 -15.13 1.35
C TYR A 252 3.82 -15.31 1.31
N ARG A 253 3.26 -16.23 2.10
CA ARG A 253 1.82 -16.59 2.07
C ARG A 253 0.86 -15.42 2.27
N SER A 254 1.26 -14.39 3.00
CA SER A 254 0.47 -13.16 3.20
C SER A 254 0.31 -12.35 1.91
N MET A 255 1.28 -12.43 1.00
CA MET A 255 1.27 -11.74 -0.29
C MET A 255 0.43 -12.45 -1.35
N LEU A 256 -0.03 -13.69 -1.11
CA LEU A 256 -0.93 -14.41 -2.03
C LEU A 256 -2.30 -13.72 -2.18
N ALA A 257 -2.62 -12.77 -1.30
CA ALA A 257 -3.77 -11.90 -1.46
C ALA A 257 -3.61 -10.89 -2.63
N VAL A 258 -2.40 -10.67 -3.12
CA VAL A 258 -2.09 -9.82 -4.29
C VAL A 258 -2.20 -10.68 -5.56
N PRO A 259 -3.22 -10.50 -6.41
CA PRO A 259 -3.48 -11.39 -7.55
C PRO A 259 -2.32 -11.50 -8.55
N ALA A 260 -1.56 -10.43 -8.79
CA ALA A 260 -0.39 -10.43 -9.65
C ALA A 260 0.64 -11.46 -9.19
N PHE A 261 0.85 -11.58 -7.89
CA PHE A 261 1.80 -12.53 -7.30
C PHE A 261 1.28 -13.97 -7.37
N SER A 262 0.03 -14.21 -6.96
CA SER A 262 -0.54 -15.56 -7.03
C SER A 262 -0.64 -16.08 -8.47
N ASN A 263 -1.01 -15.21 -9.42
CA ASN A 263 -1.08 -15.57 -10.84
C ASN A 263 0.31 -15.81 -11.44
N TYR A 264 1.32 -15.05 -11.01
CA TYR A 264 2.70 -15.28 -11.43
C TYR A 264 3.19 -16.66 -10.96
N LEU A 265 3.01 -16.97 -9.67
CA LEU A 265 3.39 -18.27 -9.11
C LEU A 265 2.65 -19.43 -9.79
N TRP A 266 1.37 -19.25 -10.13
CA TRP A 266 0.60 -20.26 -10.86
C TRP A 266 1.20 -20.53 -12.25
N ARG A 267 1.68 -19.50 -12.95
CA ARG A 267 2.31 -19.66 -14.27
C ARG A 267 3.63 -20.43 -14.17
N VAL A 268 4.43 -20.14 -13.15
CA VAL A 268 5.71 -20.84 -12.91
C VAL A 268 5.51 -22.34 -12.82
N VAL A 269 4.47 -22.80 -12.16
CA VAL A 269 4.23 -24.25 -12.00
C VAL A 269 3.34 -24.85 -13.08
N SER A 270 2.81 -24.06 -14.00
CA SER A 270 1.73 -24.49 -14.88
C SER A 270 2.11 -25.60 -15.86
N ASP A 271 3.40 -25.77 -16.14
CA ASP A 271 3.93 -26.86 -16.97
C ASP A 271 4.23 -28.15 -16.17
N GLY A 272 4.06 -28.11 -14.85
CA GLY A 272 4.28 -29.22 -13.93
C GLY A 272 5.72 -29.35 -13.41
N SER A 273 6.60 -28.37 -13.65
CA SER A 273 7.97 -28.38 -13.12
C SER A 273 8.44 -26.98 -12.69
N VAL A 274 9.57 -26.88 -11.99
CA VAL A 274 10.18 -25.58 -11.65
C VAL A 274 11.68 -25.58 -11.96
N SER A 275 12.07 -24.80 -12.96
CA SER A 275 13.49 -24.59 -13.28
C SER A 275 14.18 -23.69 -12.26
N SER A 276 15.52 -23.75 -12.23
CA SER A 276 16.31 -22.88 -11.34
C SER A 276 16.16 -21.40 -11.67
N GLU A 277 16.00 -21.05 -12.96
CA GLU A 277 15.76 -19.68 -13.39
C GLU A 277 14.38 -19.18 -12.92
N GLU A 278 13.34 -19.99 -13.06
CA GLU A 278 12.00 -19.64 -12.60
C GLU A 278 11.95 -19.47 -11.08
N LEU A 279 12.63 -20.34 -10.33
CA LEU A 279 12.74 -20.21 -8.88
C LEU A 279 13.45 -18.91 -8.47
N GLU A 280 14.52 -18.54 -9.16
CA GLU A 280 15.24 -17.28 -8.90
C GLU A 280 14.38 -16.05 -9.25
N ARG A 281 13.72 -16.05 -10.40
CA ARG A 281 12.79 -14.98 -10.79
C ARG A 281 11.61 -14.85 -9.82
N ALA A 282 11.04 -15.97 -9.38
CA ALA A 282 9.98 -15.99 -8.38
C ALA A 282 10.43 -15.42 -7.04
N ARG A 283 11.67 -15.69 -6.61
CA ARG A 283 12.26 -15.07 -5.41
C ARG A 283 12.41 -13.56 -5.55
N ASN A 284 12.95 -13.11 -6.68
CA ASN A 284 13.11 -11.68 -6.95
C ASN A 284 11.76 -10.97 -6.96
N PHE A 285 10.76 -11.54 -7.63
CA PHE A 285 9.42 -10.97 -7.70
C PHE A 285 8.71 -10.98 -6.34
N ALA A 286 8.82 -12.06 -5.56
CA ALA A 286 8.24 -12.13 -4.21
C ALA A 286 8.75 -11.01 -3.30
N GLN A 287 10.07 -10.77 -3.29
CA GLN A 287 10.68 -9.67 -2.53
C GLN A 287 10.14 -8.31 -2.99
N LEU A 288 10.08 -8.08 -4.30
CA LEU A 288 9.56 -6.84 -4.86
C LEU A 288 8.09 -6.59 -4.50
N VAL A 289 7.24 -7.62 -4.55
CA VAL A 289 5.82 -7.51 -4.17
C VAL A 289 5.67 -7.12 -2.70
N VAL A 290 6.49 -7.69 -1.81
CA VAL A 290 6.51 -7.30 -0.39
C VAL A 290 6.87 -5.83 -0.24
N GLU A 291 7.96 -5.38 -0.85
CA GLU A 291 8.42 -3.99 -0.72
C GLU A 291 7.42 -2.98 -1.29
N ILE A 292 6.75 -3.33 -2.40
CA ILE A 292 5.64 -2.55 -2.96
C ILE A 292 4.48 -2.48 -1.95
N TYR A 293 4.02 -3.62 -1.44
CA TYR A 293 2.87 -3.68 -0.54
C TYR A 293 3.13 -2.92 0.77
N GLU A 294 4.31 -3.07 1.36
CA GLU A 294 4.73 -2.34 2.55
C GLU A 294 4.79 -0.84 2.31
N THR A 295 5.30 -0.40 1.16
CA THR A 295 5.33 1.02 0.80
C THR A 295 3.91 1.59 0.68
N VAL A 296 3.00 0.88 -0.01
CA VAL A 296 1.60 1.29 -0.14
C VAL A 296 0.91 1.41 1.22
N LEU A 297 1.17 0.47 2.13
CA LEU A 297 0.64 0.53 3.50
C LEU A 297 1.22 1.68 4.32
N SER A 298 2.51 1.96 4.17
CA SER A 298 3.17 3.10 4.83
C SER A 298 2.53 4.43 4.39
N GLU A 299 2.35 4.63 3.09
CA GLU A 299 1.69 5.83 2.55
C GLU A 299 0.24 5.95 3.04
N LYS A 300 -0.50 4.83 3.06
CA LYS A 300 -1.85 4.80 3.62
C LYS A 300 -1.86 5.30 5.07
N SER A 301 -0.99 4.76 5.92
CA SER A 301 -0.91 5.13 7.33
C SER A 301 -0.51 6.59 7.52
N LEU A 302 0.45 7.09 6.72
CA LEU A 302 0.85 8.49 6.73
C LEU A 302 -0.33 9.41 6.37
N TYR A 303 -1.04 9.13 5.28
CA TYR A 303 -2.17 9.95 4.85
C TYR A 303 -3.33 9.92 5.83
N GLU A 304 -3.65 8.77 6.42
CA GLU A 304 -4.70 8.67 7.44
C GLU A 304 -4.36 9.44 8.72
N SER A 305 -3.07 9.62 9.02
CA SER A 305 -2.62 10.33 10.22
C SER A 305 -2.62 11.85 10.08
N TYR A 306 -2.32 12.37 8.87
CA TYR A 306 -2.09 13.80 8.66
C TYR A 306 -3.17 14.48 7.81
N VAL A 307 -3.90 13.75 6.99
CA VAL A 307 -4.61 14.32 5.85
C VAL A 307 -6.05 13.79 5.85
N TRP A 308 -7.02 14.69 6.08
CA TRP A 308 -8.47 14.38 6.22
C TRP A 308 -9.16 13.97 4.89
N GLY A 309 -8.58 13.02 4.16
CA GLY A 309 -9.31 12.17 3.23
C GLY A 309 -9.03 12.31 1.74
N TYR A 310 -8.36 13.37 1.27
CA TYR A 310 -8.12 13.59 -0.16
C TYR A 310 -6.97 12.76 -0.74
N MET A 311 -5.97 12.39 0.07
CA MET A 311 -4.83 11.53 -0.35
C MET A 311 -5.01 10.04 -0.04
N ARG A 312 -6.19 9.60 0.41
CA ARG A 312 -6.41 8.21 0.87
C ARG A 312 -6.02 7.17 -0.18
N VAL A 313 -5.35 6.12 0.29
CA VAL A 313 -5.20 4.84 -0.43
C VAL A 313 -6.38 3.97 -0.05
N LYS A 314 -7.32 3.77 -0.98
CA LYS A 314 -8.61 3.15 -0.66
C LYS A 314 -8.48 1.65 -0.47
N ASP A 315 -7.76 1.00 -1.37
CA ASP A 315 -7.57 -0.44 -1.40
C ASP A 315 -6.08 -0.76 -1.63
N PRO A 316 -5.30 -0.96 -0.56
CA PRO A 316 -3.87 -1.19 -0.67
C PRO A 316 -3.53 -2.48 -1.42
N VAL A 317 -4.42 -3.49 -1.39
CA VAL A 317 -4.22 -4.74 -2.13
C VAL A 317 -4.37 -4.49 -3.62
N ARG A 318 -5.43 -3.77 -4.03
CA ARG A 318 -5.61 -3.39 -5.44
C ARG A 318 -4.47 -2.53 -5.97
N THR A 319 -3.99 -1.57 -5.17
CA THR A 319 -2.87 -0.71 -5.58
C THR A 319 -1.57 -1.51 -5.70
N ALA A 320 -1.27 -2.39 -4.75
CA ALA A 320 -0.10 -3.27 -4.83
C ALA A 320 -0.20 -4.28 -5.98
N ASP A 321 -1.38 -4.82 -6.27
CA ASP A 321 -1.63 -5.69 -7.43
C ASP A 321 -1.31 -4.98 -8.74
N TYR A 322 -1.81 -3.75 -8.90
CA TYR A 322 -1.55 -2.95 -10.07
C TYR A 322 -0.05 -2.61 -10.21
N SER A 323 0.61 -2.15 -9.15
CA SER A 323 2.05 -1.88 -9.12
C SER A 323 2.89 -3.12 -9.45
N SER A 324 2.50 -4.29 -8.93
CA SER A 324 3.19 -5.56 -9.20
C SER A 324 3.05 -5.99 -10.65
N ASN A 325 1.87 -5.76 -11.27
CA ASN A 325 1.71 -5.98 -12.71
C ASN A 325 2.57 -5.02 -13.56
N LEU A 326 2.73 -3.76 -13.14
CA LEU A 326 3.66 -2.83 -13.80
C LEU A 326 5.10 -3.35 -13.72
N ALA A 327 5.51 -3.89 -12.57
CA ALA A 327 6.84 -4.48 -12.42
C ALA A 327 7.10 -5.63 -13.41
N LEU A 328 6.12 -6.51 -13.59
CA LEU A 328 6.19 -7.60 -14.57
C LEU A 328 6.23 -7.10 -16.01
N LYS A 329 5.43 -6.07 -16.36
CA LYS A 329 5.48 -5.43 -17.69
C LYS A 329 6.87 -4.87 -18.01
N LEU A 330 7.62 -4.45 -16.99
CA LEU A 330 8.98 -3.93 -17.11
C LEU A 330 10.08 -5.00 -16.97
N GLY A 331 9.72 -6.28 -16.76
CA GLY A 331 10.69 -7.38 -16.62
C GLY A 331 11.50 -7.34 -15.32
N LEU A 332 10.97 -6.74 -14.25
CA LEU A 332 11.67 -6.53 -12.98
C LEU A 332 11.69 -7.78 -12.07
N ASP A 333 11.22 -8.94 -12.55
CA ASP A 333 11.42 -10.24 -11.92
C ASP A 333 12.78 -10.87 -12.29
N GLY A 334 13.43 -10.38 -13.35
CA GLY A 334 14.68 -10.96 -13.86
C GLY A 334 15.90 -10.75 -12.95
N SER A 335 15.87 -9.81 -12.02
CA SER A 335 16.96 -9.57 -11.06
C SER A 335 16.45 -8.92 -9.79
N LYS A 336 17.23 -9.00 -8.70
CA LYS A 336 16.89 -8.32 -7.45
C LYS A 336 16.90 -6.80 -7.65
N THR A 337 15.79 -6.16 -7.36
CA THR A 337 15.62 -4.71 -7.45
C THR A 337 15.91 -4.01 -6.13
N SER A 338 16.13 -2.69 -6.18
CA SER A 338 16.33 -1.87 -4.99
C SER A 338 14.99 -1.43 -4.39
N LYS A 339 14.98 -1.10 -3.09
CA LYS A 339 13.82 -0.49 -2.41
C LYS A 339 13.33 0.79 -3.09
N ALA A 340 14.23 1.54 -3.75
CA ALA A 340 13.85 2.74 -4.48
C ALA A 340 13.00 2.42 -5.72
N VAL A 341 13.30 1.32 -6.42
CA VAL A 341 12.48 0.80 -7.52
C VAL A 341 11.10 0.38 -7.01
N ALA A 342 11.04 -0.37 -5.90
CA ALA A 342 9.76 -0.75 -5.28
C ALA A 342 8.92 0.48 -4.88
N LYS A 343 9.56 1.50 -4.28
CA LYS A 343 8.91 2.77 -3.96
C LYS A 343 8.35 3.47 -5.20
N ALA A 344 9.14 3.59 -6.27
CA ALA A 344 8.69 4.21 -7.52
C ALA A 344 7.44 3.51 -8.08
N LEU A 345 7.42 2.17 -8.11
CA LEU A 345 6.29 1.38 -8.58
C LEU A 345 5.06 1.52 -7.67
N ALA A 346 5.27 1.53 -6.35
CA ALA A 346 4.19 1.73 -5.37
C ALA A 346 3.55 3.12 -5.54
N TYR A 347 4.35 4.18 -5.57
CA TYR A 347 3.86 5.55 -5.76
C TYR A 347 3.16 5.72 -7.11
N TYR A 348 3.74 5.22 -8.19
CA TYR A 348 3.09 5.28 -9.50
C TYR A 348 1.77 4.50 -9.53
N GLY A 349 1.68 3.37 -8.82
CA GLY A 349 0.42 2.65 -8.64
C GLY A 349 -0.64 3.46 -7.89
N ILE A 350 -0.26 4.15 -6.81
CA ILE A 350 -1.15 5.09 -6.10
C ILE A 350 -1.65 6.18 -7.06
N ALA A 351 -0.77 6.69 -7.92
CA ALA A 351 -1.10 7.71 -8.92
C ALA A 351 -2.21 7.24 -9.87
N VAL A 352 -2.10 6.03 -10.42
CA VAL A 352 -3.08 5.53 -11.38
C VAL A 352 -4.35 5.04 -10.67
N VAL A 353 -4.22 4.25 -9.62
CA VAL A 353 -5.36 3.59 -8.96
C VAL A 353 -6.17 4.57 -8.10
N ASP A 354 -5.51 5.38 -7.28
CA ASP A 354 -6.17 6.23 -6.29
C ASP A 354 -6.33 7.69 -6.76
N ARG A 355 -5.42 8.21 -7.61
CA ARG A 355 -5.54 9.58 -8.18
C ARG A 355 -6.18 9.63 -9.58
N GLY A 356 -6.32 8.49 -10.25
CA GLY A 356 -6.90 8.42 -11.59
C GLY A 356 -6.06 9.08 -12.67
N LEU A 357 -4.74 9.16 -12.47
CA LEU A 357 -3.80 9.67 -13.47
C LEU A 357 -3.54 8.58 -14.55
N PRO A 358 -3.27 8.97 -15.80
CA PRO A 358 -3.11 8.01 -16.88
C PRO A 358 -1.79 7.22 -16.76
N GLU A 359 -1.85 5.91 -17.02
CA GLU A 359 -0.67 5.04 -17.16
C GLU A 359 0.14 5.46 -18.40
N ASN A 360 1.45 5.63 -18.25
CA ASN A 360 2.41 5.72 -19.34
C ASN A 360 3.64 4.88 -19.00
N LEU A 361 3.76 3.72 -19.65
CA LEU A 361 4.83 2.75 -19.36
C LEU A 361 6.22 3.27 -19.75
N GLU A 362 6.34 4.13 -20.77
CA GLU A 362 7.63 4.70 -21.18
C GLU A 362 8.13 5.72 -20.14
N GLU A 363 7.24 6.57 -19.63
CA GLU A 363 7.57 7.51 -18.55
C GLU A 363 7.97 6.76 -17.27
N LEU A 364 7.20 5.71 -16.91
CA LEU A 364 7.51 4.87 -15.75
C LEU A 364 8.84 4.12 -15.93
N ALA A 365 9.10 3.56 -17.11
CA ALA A 365 10.36 2.86 -17.39
C ALA A 365 11.56 3.77 -17.16
N MET A 366 11.48 5.04 -17.59
CA MET A 366 12.54 6.01 -17.35
C MET A 366 12.70 6.35 -15.86
N LEU A 367 11.61 6.49 -15.11
CA LEU A 367 11.70 6.66 -13.66
C LEU A 367 12.36 5.44 -13.00
N VAL A 368 11.97 4.22 -13.38
CA VAL A 368 12.52 2.96 -12.87
C VAL A 368 14.02 2.84 -13.15
N GLU A 369 14.45 3.19 -14.36
CA GLU A 369 15.85 3.21 -14.74
C GLU A 369 16.64 4.24 -13.89
N ALA A 370 16.09 5.44 -13.72
CA ALA A 370 16.71 6.50 -12.91
C ALA A 370 16.85 6.09 -11.43
N VAL A 371 15.80 5.56 -10.81
CA VAL A 371 15.84 5.13 -9.39
C VAL A 371 16.70 3.89 -9.18
N GLY A 372 16.99 3.14 -10.25
CA GLY A 372 17.92 2.01 -10.24
C GLY A 372 19.39 2.41 -10.12
N ILE A 373 19.74 3.68 -10.34
CA ILE A 373 21.12 4.17 -10.24
C ILE A 373 21.54 4.22 -8.76
N GLU A 374 22.53 3.41 -8.40
CA GLU A 374 23.05 3.31 -7.03
C GLU A 374 23.60 4.67 -6.53
N GLY A 375 23.40 4.95 -5.24
CA GLY A 375 23.80 6.21 -4.60
C GLY A 375 22.82 7.37 -4.79
N TYR A 376 22.25 7.53 -5.99
CA TYR A 376 21.44 8.71 -6.33
C TYR A 376 19.93 8.42 -6.45
N GLY A 377 19.56 7.23 -6.93
CA GLY A 377 18.18 6.91 -7.30
C GLY A 377 17.17 7.02 -6.16
N SER A 378 17.60 6.77 -4.91
CA SER A 378 16.74 6.90 -3.73
C SER A 378 16.30 8.35 -3.45
N LYS A 379 17.15 9.34 -3.76
CA LYS A 379 16.86 10.77 -3.59
C LYS A 379 15.77 11.26 -4.57
N LEU A 380 15.61 10.58 -5.70
CA LEU A 380 14.61 10.91 -6.71
C LEU A 380 13.18 10.61 -6.23
N VAL A 381 13.01 9.60 -5.36
CA VAL A 381 11.72 9.16 -4.83
C VAL A 381 11.59 9.35 -3.31
N ASP A 382 12.28 10.36 -2.78
CA ASP A 382 12.11 10.78 -1.39
C ASP A 382 10.94 11.76 -1.24
N PHE A 383 9.78 11.21 -0.89
CA PHE A 383 8.57 11.96 -0.58
C PHE A 383 8.25 11.99 0.92
N THR A 384 9.26 11.84 1.78
CA THR A 384 9.06 12.02 3.24
C THR A 384 8.54 13.44 3.54
N PRO A 385 7.75 13.67 4.60
CA PRO A 385 7.24 15.01 4.88
C PRO A 385 8.36 16.06 5.06
N ILE A 386 8.12 17.30 4.63
CA ILE A 386 9.03 18.43 4.91
C ILE A 386 8.52 19.13 6.18
N THR A 387 9.35 19.17 7.22
CA THR A 387 8.94 19.68 8.54
C THR A 387 9.50 21.07 8.78
N PHE A 388 8.65 22.03 9.13
CA PHE A 388 9.00 23.39 9.51
C PHE A 388 8.79 23.55 11.02
N HIS A 389 9.90 23.69 11.76
CA HIS A 389 9.84 23.82 13.20
C HIS A 389 9.25 25.17 13.63
N SER A 390 8.36 25.12 14.61
CA SER A 390 7.61 26.29 15.06
C SER A 390 7.37 26.24 16.56
N THR A 391 7.46 27.39 17.23
CA THR A 391 7.23 27.48 18.68
C THR A 391 5.79 27.13 19.10
N GLU A 392 4.85 27.10 18.14
CA GLU A 392 3.45 26.74 18.38
C GLU A 392 3.09 25.31 17.95
N GLY A 393 4.10 24.51 17.60
CA GLY A 393 3.94 23.17 17.05
C GLY A 393 4.36 23.13 15.59
N ASP A 394 5.06 22.07 15.22
CA ASP A 394 5.67 21.90 13.91
C ASP A 394 4.62 21.80 12.80
N PHE A 395 4.90 22.43 11.66
CA PHE A 395 4.12 22.24 10.44
C PHE A 395 4.81 21.21 9.57
N ALA A 396 4.15 20.09 9.25
CA ALA A 396 4.67 19.08 8.34
C ALA A 396 3.89 19.12 7.01
N TYR A 397 4.58 19.45 5.92
CA TYR A 397 4.02 19.30 4.58
C TYR A 397 4.12 17.84 4.15
N VAL A 398 2.97 17.17 4.12
CA VAL A 398 2.83 15.80 3.63
C VAL A 398 2.64 15.81 2.11
N ILE A 399 3.54 15.14 1.40
CA ILE A 399 3.60 15.13 -0.05
C ILE A 399 2.65 14.06 -0.62
N ASP A 400 1.96 14.36 -1.72
CA ASP A 400 1.20 13.37 -2.49
C ASP A 400 2.15 12.51 -3.34
N SER A 401 2.78 11.52 -2.70
CA SER A 401 3.81 10.68 -3.33
C SER A 401 3.33 10.05 -4.63
N GLY A 402 2.04 9.69 -4.74
CA GLY A 402 1.46 9.18 -5.97
C GLY A 402 1.47 10.20 -7.11
N ARG A 403 0.85 11.37 -6.91
CA ARG A 403 0.82 12.43 -7.92
C ARG A 403 2.24 12.88 -8.29
N ASP A 404 3.09 13.09 -7.30
CA ASP A 404 4.40 13.69 -7.50
C ASP A 404 5.39 12.71 -8.14
N ALA A 405 5.30 11.40 -7.86
CA ALA A 405 6.05 10.38 -8.59
C ALA A 405 5.61 10.27 -10.07
N TRP A 406 4.31 10.39 -10.35
CA TRP A 406 3.81 10.42 -11.72
C TRP A 406 4.29 11.67 -12.48
N MET A 407 4.25 12.84 -11.83
CA MET A 407 4.81 14.06 -12.40
C MET A 407 6.32 13.93 -12.63
N LEU A 408 7.05 13.30 -11.70
CA LEU A 408 8.49 13.11 -11.86
C LEU A 408 8.83 12.19 -13.05
N ALA A 409 8.11 11.08 -13.21
CA ALA A 409 8.25 10.19 -14.37
C ALA A 409 8.07 10.94 -15.69
N LYS A 410 7.00 11.74 -15.79
CA LYS A 410 6.71 12.57 -16.96
C LYS A 410 7.77 13.65 -17.19
N HIS A 411 8.24 14.30 -16.12
CA HIS A 411 9.28 15.33 -16.22
C HIS A 411 10.61 14.79 -16.74
N LEU A 412 11.06 13.63 -16.24
CA LEU A 412 12.27 12.96 -16.74
C LEU A 412 12.14 12.67 -18.23
N LYS A 413 10.99 12.13 -18.66
CA LYS A 413 10.72 11.82 -20.07
C LYS A 413 10.77 13.06 -20.94
N ILE A 414 10.08 14.14 -20.54
CA ILE A 414 10.08 15.40 -21.29
C ILE A 414 11.51 15.97 -21.38
N ILE A 415 12.28 15.96 -20.28
CA ILE A 415 13.68 16.41 -20.30
C ILE A 415 14.49 15.59 -21.30
N ASN A 416 14.40 14.26 -21.25
CA ASN A 416 15.11 13.39 -22.18
C ASN A 416 14.71 13.65 -23.63
N ASP A 417 13.43 13.92 -23.89
CA ASP A 417 12.91 14.24 -25.22
C ASP A 417 13.38 15.59 -25.75
N THR A 418 13.88 16.49 -24.89
CA THR A 418 14.59 17.71 -25.33
C THR A 418 16.01 17.44 -25.88
N GLY A 419 16.50 16.20 -25.76
CA GLY A 419 17.85 15.79 -26.15
C GLY A 419 18.87 15.79 -25.01
N PHE A 420 18.47 16.15 -23.78
CA PHE A 420 19.32 16.07 -22.60
C PHE A 420 19.13 14.73 -21.88
N ASN A 421 20.09 13.81 -22.01
CA ASN A 421 20.02 12.52 -21.36
C ASN A 421 20.28 12.66 -19.84
N ILE A 422 19.20 12.86 -19.09
CA ILE A 422 19.22 13.06 -17.64
C ILE A 422 19.77 11.85 -16.86
N LEU A 423 19.68 10.64 -17.41
CA LEU A 423 20.21 9.43 -16.77
C LEU A 423 21.74 9.42 -16.67
N LYS A 424 22.43 10.23 -17.49
CA LYS A 424 23.88 10.45 -17.40
C LYS A 424 24.28 11.49 -16.35
N HIS A 425 23.30 12.12 -15.70
CA HIS A 425 23.48 13.17 -14.72
C HIS A 425 22.71 12.87 -13.42
N PRO A 426 22.93 11.70 -12.80
CA PRO A 426 22.19 11.28 -11.60
C PRO A 426 22.41 12.21 -10.40
N GLU A 427 23.49 12.99 -10.39
CA GLU A 427 23.73 14.01 -9.38
C GLU A 427 22.64 15.09 -9.33
N MET A 428 21.84 15.26 -10.39
CA MET A 428 20.74 16.24 -10.47
C MET A 428 19.42 15.73 -9.86
N PHE A 429 19.33 14.46 -9.48
CA PHE A 429 18.05 13.81 -9.13
C PHE A 429 17.37 14.42 -7.90
N GLU A 430 18.13 14.78 -6.88
CA GLU A 430 17.58 15.42 -5.68
C GLU A 430 16.98 16.79 -5.99
N GLY A 431 17.67 17.59 -6.81
CA GLY A 431 17.15 18.88 -7.27
C GLY A 431 15.88 18.74 -8.11
N LEU A 432 15.81 17.71 -8.96
CA LEU A 432 14.61 17.40 -9.74
C LEU A 432 13.42 16.99 -8.86
N ASN A 433 13.67 16.17 -7.84
CA ASN A 433 12.65 15.78 -6.86
C ASN A 433 12.14 17.02 -6.11
N GLY A 434 13.03 17.84 -5.54
CA GLY A 434 12.67 19.07 -4.83
C GLY A 434 11.92 20.06 -5.71
N LYS A 435 12.29 20.19 -7.00
CA LYS A 435 11.57 20.99 -7.98
C LYS A 435 10.13 20.51 -8.18
N ILE A 436 9.93 19.21 -8.41
CA ILE A 436 8.58 18.67 -8.63
C ILE A 436 7.71 18.85 -7.39
N ILE A 437 8.24 18.59 -6.20
CA ILE A 437 7.52 18.81 -4.93
C ILE A 437 7.10 20.28 -4.78
N ALA A 438 8.02 21.23 -5.00
CA ALA A 438 7.72 22.66 -4.87
C ALA A 438 6.71 23.14 -5.92
N ASN A 439 6.86 22.69 -7.16
CA ASN A 439 5.93 23.01 -8.24
C ASN A 439 4.55 22.43 -7.95
N ALA A 440 4.46 21.16 -7.54
CA ALA A 440 3.21 20.49 -7.24
C ALA A 440 2.48 21.15 -6.05
N TYR A 441 3.21 21.55 -5.00
CA TYR A 441 2.65 22.33 -3.90
C TYR A 441 2.05 23.64 -4.39
N SER A 442 2.83 24.44 -5.12
CA SER A 442 2.42 25.77 -5.60
C SER A 442 1.24 25.70 -6.58
N LEU A 443 1.21 24.64 -7.40
CA LEU A 443 0.17 24.41 -8.39
C LEU A 443 -1.12 23.89 -7.79
N PHE A 444 -1.06 22.96 -6.83
CA PHE A 444 -2.23 22.16 -6.43
C PHE A 444 -2.58 22.23 -4.94
N ASP A 445 -1.59 22.32 -4.06
CA ASP A 445 -1.79 22.10 -2.62
C ASP A 445 -1.85 23.39 -1.80
N ALA A 446 -1.20 24.47 -2.26
CA ALA A 446 -1.21 25.76 -1.60
C ALA A 446 -2.62 26.38 -1.59
N GLU A 447 -3.09 26.77 -0.41
CA GLU A 447 -4.44 27.34 -0.20
C GLU A 447 -4.69 28.58 -1.07
N TYR A 448 -3.71 29.48 -1.12
CA TYR A 448 -3.68 30.66 -1.99
C TYR A 448 -2.67 30.45 -3.13
N GLY A 449 -2.60 29.23 -3.68
CA GLY A 449 -1.72 28.86 -4.79
C GLY A 449 -2.26 29.24 -6.18
N ILE A 450 -1.66 28.64 -7.21
CA ILE A 450 -2.02 28.89 -8.62
C ILE A 450 -3.43 28.34 -8.91
N ASN A 451 -3.75 27.13 -8.47
CA ASN A 451 -5.09 26.54 -8.66
C ASN A 451 -6.19 27.34 -7.93
N TYR A 452 -5.89 27.97 -6.79
CA TYR A 452 -6.82 28.90 -6.14
C TYR A 452 -7.11 30.10 -7.05
N ALA A 453 -6.08 30.74 -7.60
CA ALA A 453 -6.25 31.87 -8.50
C ALA A 453 -7.03 31.48 -9.77
N GLU A 454 -6.70 30.35 -10.40
CA GLU A 454 -7.42 29.85 -11.59
C GLU A 454 -8.91 29.59 -11.32
N GLN A 455 -9.24 28.95 -10.20
CA GLN A 455 -10.63 28.74 -9.79
C GLN A 455 -11.34 30.06 -9.49
N PHE A 456 -10.67 30.99 -8.80
CA PHE A 456 -11.26 32.26 -8.45
C PHE A 456 -11.57 33.12 -9.69
N ILE A 457 -10.65 33.14 -10.66
CA ILE A 457 -10.74 33.97 -11.87
C ILE A 457 -11.71 33.37 -12.88
N SER A 458 -11.57 32.08 -13.18
CA SER A 458 -12.22 31.42 -14.32
C SER A 458 -13.14 30.26 -13.94
N GLY A 459 -13.15 29.83 -12.68
CA GLY A 459 -13.83 28.60 -12.24
C GLY A 459 -13.10 27.31 -12.63
N ARG A 460 -11.95 27.40 -13.32
CA ARG A 460 -11.17 26.22 -13.73
C ARG A 460 -10.38 25.65 -12.56
N LYS A 461 -10.54 24.34 -12.34
CA LYS A 461 -9.66 23.56 -11.48
C LYS A 461 -8.51 22.97 -12.30
N LEU A 462 -7.28 23.24 -11.89
CA LEU A 462 -6.08 22.70 -12.54
C LEU A 462 -5.91 21.21 -12.27
N ARG A 463 -5.31 20.50 -13.24
CA ARG A 463 -4.97 19.08 -13.11
C ARG A 463 -3.52 18.83 -13.54
N PRO A 464 -2.84 17.82 -12.95
CA PRO A 464 -1.50 17.41 -13.37
C PRO A 464 -1.38 17.00 -14.85
N THR A 465 -2.51 16.69 -15.51
CA THR A 465 -2.56 16.30 -16.92
C THR A 465 -2.69 17.48 -17.88
N ASP A 466 -2.95 18.70 -17.40
CA ASP A 466 -3.18 19.85 -18.27
C ASP A 466 -1.87 20.32 -18.94
N ASN A 467 -1.91 20.67 -20.22
CA ASN A 467 -0.70 21.01 -20.99
C ASN A 467 -0.02 22.30 -20.51
N ASP A 468 -0.81 23.31 -20.16
CA ASP A 468 -0.31 24.60 -19.68
C ASP A 468 0.35 24.53 -18.30
N VAL A 469 0.00 23.53 -17.49
CA VAL A 469 0.75 23.18 -16.28
C VAL A 469 2.16 22.70 -16.64
N TRP A 470 2.30 21.83 -17.64
CA TRP A 470 3.59 21.34 -18.09
C TRP A 470 4.42 22.42 -18.79
N ASP A 471 3.79 23.32 -19.54
CA ASP A 471 4.47 24.50 -20.11
C ASP A 471 5.13 25.34 -19.02
N LEU A 472 4.46 25.55 -17.88
CA LEU A 472 5.01 26.30 -16.75
C LEU A 472 6.14 25.54 -16.04
N ILE A 473 5.95 24.25 -15.75
CA ILE A 473 6.97 23.38 -15.12
C ILE A 473 8.25 23.36 -15.97
N MET A 474 8.09 23.22 -17.29
CA MET A 474 9.21 23.19 -18.24
C MET A 474 9.82 24.55 -18.49
N LEU A 475 9.06 25.65 -18.37
CA LEU A 475 9.61 26.99 -18.39
C LEU A 475 10.59 27.21 -17.24
N GLN A 476 10.21 26.88 -16.00
CA GLN A 476 11.11 26.99 -14.86
C GLN A 476 12.35 26.10 -15.04
N TRP A 477 12.16 24.85 -15.50
CA TRP A 477 13.29 23.96 -15.83
C TRP A 477 14.24 24.62 -16.83
N SER A 478 13.73 25.13 -17.95
CA SER A 478 14.56 25.70 -19.02
C SER A 478 15.36 26.92 -18.54
N LEU A 479 14.73 27.80 -17.74
CA LEU A 479 15.36 29.01 -17.21
C LEU A 479 16.41 28.72 -16.13
N TYR A 480 16.29 27.61 -15.41
CA TYR A 480 17.20 27.29 -14.30
C TYR A 480 18.29 26.33 -14.75
N SER A 481 17.94 25.30 -15.54
CA SER A 481 18.88 24.30 -16.06
C SER A 481 19.89 24.89 -17.04
N ASN A 482 19.53 25.89 -17.85
CA ASN A 482 20.46 26.57 -18.75
C ASN A 482 21.62 27.31 -18.02
N LYS A 483 21.54 27.40 -16.69
CA LYS A 483 22.57 27.95 -15.81
C LYS A 483 23.34 26.86 -15.04
N ALA A 484 22.93 25.60 -15.12
CA ALA A 484 23.68 24.48 -14.56
C ALA A 484 24.90 24.14 -15.43
N PRO A 485 26.03 23.70 -14.85
CA PRO A 485 27.22 23.26 -15.59
C PRO A 485 26.94 22.18 -16.64
N GLN A 486 26.05 21.24 -16.34
CA GLN A 486 25.68 20.13 -17.24
C GLN A 486 25.05 20.60 -18.56
N LEU A 487 24.47 21.81 -18.59
CA LEU A 487 23.92 22.44 -19.80
C LEU A 487 24.74 23.67 -20.24
N GLY A 488 26.02 23.73 -19.89
CA GLY A 488 26.94 24.79 -20.33
C GLY A 488 26.84 26.11 -19.55
N GLY A 489 26.10 26.13 -18.44
CA GLY A 489 25.88 27.31 -17.61
C GLY A 489 26.96 27.60 -16.56
N GLY A 490 28.02 26.79 -16.46
CA GLY A 490 28.97 26.85 -15.34
C GLY A 490 29.70 28.18 -15.11
N GLY A 491 29.76 29.06 -16.11
CA GLY A 491 30.33 30.41 -15.97
C GLY A 491 29.36 31.47 -15.43
N LYS A 492 28.06 31.17 -15.36
CA LYS A 492 27.01 32.13 -14.99
C LYS A 492 27.08 32.51 -13.51
N LEU A 493 26.41 33.60 -13.12
CA LEU A 493 26.33 34.09 -11.73
C LEU A 493 25.27 33.35 -10.89
N TYR A 494 24.75 32.25 -11.43
CA TYR A 494 23.70 31.46 -10.82
C TYR A 494 24.24 30.39 -9.89
N ASN A 495 23.62 30.26 -8.72
CA ASN A 495 23.57 29.02 -7.95
C ASN A 495 24.94 28.42 -7.61
N ARG A 496 25.88 29.31 -7.27
CA ARG A 496 27.27 28.95 -7.01
C ARG A 496 27.54 28.46 -5.58
N ASP A 497 26.56 28.59 -4.66
CA ASP A 497 26.61 28.05 -3.29
C ASP A 497 25.31 27.35 -2.85
N PHE A 498 24.45 27.01 -3.81
CA PHE A 498 23.29 26.16 -3.59
C PHE A 498 23.12 25.17 -4.75
N PRO A 499 24.10 24.32 -5.06
CA PRO A 499 24.18 23.57 -6.32
C PRO A 499 23.11 22.46 -6.43
N TRP A 500 21.83 22.82 -6.60
CA TRP A 500 20.70 21.88 -6.79
C TRP A 500 20.93 20.88 -7.93
N TYR A 501 21.78 21.23 -8.89
CA TYR A 501 22.19 20.39 -10.01
C TYR A 501 23.27 19.35 -9.66
N ASP A 502 23.73 19.29 -8.42
CA ASP A 502 24.79 18.40 -7.96
C ASP A 502 24.59 18.09 -6.47
N SER A 503 23.90 16.99 -6.20
CA SER A 503 23.52 16.57 -4.85
C SER A 503 24.72 16.28 -3.94
N ASP A 504 25.86 15.84 -4.47
CA ASP A 504 27.06 15.61 -3.64
C ASP A 504 27.62 16.94 -3.11
N LYS A 505 27.64 17.98 -3.95
CA LYS A 505 28.00 19.33 -3.49
C LYS A 505 26.96 19.92 -2.57
N LEU A 506 25.68 19.64 -2.82
CA LEU A 506 24.59 20.16 -1.99
C LEU A 506 24.63 19.56 -0.58
N ASP A 507 24.85 18.25 -0.46
CA ASP A 507 25.03 17.53 0.81
C ASP A 507 26.20 18.09 1.63
N ALA A 508 27.30 18.48 0.97
CA ALA A 508 28.46 19.06 1.65
C ALA A 508 28.18 20.46 2.23
N LEU A 509 27.27 21.23 1.62
CA LEU A 509 26.91 22.58 2.05
C LEU A 509 25.72 22.61 3.02
N TYR A 510 24.89 21.57 2.98
CA TYR A 510 23.67 21.41 3.76
C TYR A 510 23.52 19.94 4.17
N GLN A 511 24.08 19.57 5.32
CA GLN A 511 24.21 18.19 5.76
C GLN A 511 22.89 17.60 6.25
N ASP A 512 22.01 18.43 6.81
CA ASP A 512 20.68 18.00 7.25
C ASP A 512 19.70 17.89 6.08
N ASP A 513 19.16 16.68 5.88
CA ASP A 513 18.25 16.37 4.77
C ASP A 513 16.99 17.24 4.78
N ASN A 514 16.37 17.46 5.94
CA ASN A 514 15.16 18.29 6.03
C ASN A 514 15.46 19.76 5.68
N THR A 515 16.59 20.29 6.14
CA THR A 515 17.06 21.65 5.81
C THR A 515 17.33 21.80 4.32
N ARG A 516 17.97 20.82 3.66
CA ARG A 516 18.12 20.82 2.19
C ARG A 516 16.78 20.81 1.47
N ARG A 517 15.86 19.96 1.90
CA ARG A 517 14.54 19.82 1.26
C ARG A 517 13.71 21.08 1.41
N GLN A 518 13.77 21.77 2.55
CA GLN A 518 13.20 23.11 2.72
C GLN A 518 13.84 24.12 1.75
N ALA A 519 15.16 24.11 1.60
CA ALA A 519 15.87 25.03 0.70
C ALA A 519 15.51 24.77 -0.78
N LEU A 520 15.49 23.51 -1.22
CA LEU A 520 15.02 23.14 -2.56
C LEU A 520 13.57 23.55 -2.78
N PHE A 521 12.71 23.33 -1.79
CA PHE A 521 11.31 23.76 -1.83
C PHE A 521 11.18 25.27 -2.04
N PHE A 522 11.91 26.07 -1.25
CA PHE A 522 11.91 27.52 -1.35
C PHE A 522 12.50 28.04 -2.67
N LEU A 523 13.53 27.39 -3.22
CA LEU A 523 14.10 27.77 -4.50
C LEU A 523 13.10 27.60 -5.66
N PHE A 524 12.39 26.47 -5.68
CA PHE A 524 11.54 26.08 -6.81
C PHE A 524 10.06 26.45 -6.63
N TYR A 525 9.69 27.07 -5.51
CA TYR A 525 8.34 27.57 -5.28
C TYR A 525 7.90 28.51 -6.41
N LEU A 526 6.69 28.33 -6.93
CA LEU A 526 6.12 29.15 -8.00
C LEU A 526 5.13 30.14 -7.40
N ASP A 527 5.37 31.43 -7.62
CA ASP A 527 4.43 32.45 -7.16
C ASP A 527 3.15 32.40 -7.98
N ASN A 528 2.00 32.54 -7.33
CA ASN A 528 0.70 32.57 -8.01
C ASN A 528 0.35 33.93 -8.61
N GLY A 529 1.21 34.93 -8.44
CA GLY A 529 1.00 36.31 -8.87
C GLY A 529 2.30 37.04 -9.19
N ALA A 530 2.20 38.06 -10.04
CA ALA A 530 3.31 38.94 -10.41
C ALA A 530 2.79 40.35 -10.71
N PHE A 531 3.58 41.36 -10.35
CA PHE A 531 3.44 42.70 -10.91
C PHE A 531 3.96 42.70 -12.35
N ASP A 532 3.11 43.01 -13.32
CA ASP A 532 3.42 43.02 -14.76
C ASP A 532 4.13 44.32 -15.14
N ILE A 533 5.47 44.31 -15.04
CA ILE A 533 6.35 45.45 -15.36
C ILE A 533 6.12 45.94 -16.79
N GLU A 534 5.88 45.03 -17.73
CA GLU A 534 5.67 45.37 -19.13
C GLU A 534 4.32 46.05 -19.34
N ALA A 535 3.27 45.62 -18.63
CA ALA A 535 1.98 46.32 -18.63
C ALA A 535 2.08 47.71 -17.99
N ALA A 536 2.80 47.84 -16.87
CA ALA A 536 3.02 49.14 -16.21
C ALA A 536 3.76 50.13 -17.12
N LYS A 537 4.86 49.70 -17.77
CA LYS A 537 5.60 50.54 -18.74
C LYS A 537 4.74 50.92 -19.95
N ARG A 538 3.91 50.00 -20.44
CA ARG A 538 2.96 50.30 -21.53
C ARG A 538 1.89 51.30 -21.10
N PHE A 539 1.40 51.18 -19.86
CA PHE A 539 0.47 52.15 -19.30
C PHE A 539 1.08 53.55 -19.23
N GLU A 540 2.28 53.66 -18.68
CA GLU A 540 3.01 54.93 -18.59
C GLU A 540 3.13 55.61 -19.96
N LEU A 541 3.60 54.88 -20.99
CA LEU A 541 3.69 55.39 -22.36
C LEU A 541 2.32 55.74 -22.98
N LEU A 542 1.26 55.04 -22.58
CA LEU A 542 -0.09 55.27 -23.06
C LEU A 542 -0.68 56.56 -22.48
N VAL A 543 -0.36 56.87 -21.22
CA VAL A 543 -0.92 58.03 -20.51
C VAL A 543 -0.04 59.28 -20.57
N ASP A 544 1.27 59.15 -20.81
CA ASP A 544 2.22 60.27 -20.90
C ASP A 544 1.73 61.45 -21.79
N PRO A 545 1.09 61.22 -22.96
CA PRO A 545 0.60 62.32 -23.80
C PRO A 545 -0.68 63.01 -23.27
N LEU A 546 -1.35 62.45 -22.26
CA LEU A 546 -2.63 62.95 -21.75
C LEU A 546 -2.42 64.14 -20.80
N PRO A 547 -3.44 65.00 -20.56
CA PRO A 547 -3.36 65.99 -19.49
C PRO A 547 -3.14 65.32 -18.13
N ARG A 548 -2.29 65.92 -17.29
CA ARG A 548 -1.90 65.38 -15.98
C ARG A 548 -3.08 64.94 -15.11
N GLU A 549 -4.17 65.72 -15.09
CA GLU A 549 -5.39 65.37 -14.34
C GLU A 549 -6.05 64.09 -14.86
N VAL A 550 -6.02 63.84 -16.16
CA VAL A 550 -6.52 62.60 -16.78
C VAL A 550 -5.60 61.42 -16.45
N GLN A 551 -4.29 61.64 -16.45
CA GLN A 551 -3.32 60.62 -16.08
C GLN A 551 -3.51 60.15 -14.64
N GLU A 552 -3.53 61.09 -13.68
CA GLU A 552 -3.67 60.80 -12.26
C GLU A 552 -5.01 60.12 -11.96
N ASP A 553 -6.09 60.59 -12.57
CA ASP A 553 -7.43 60.03 -12.34
C ASP A 553 -7.58 58.62 -12.94
N LEU A 554 -7.06 58.41 -14.16
CA LEU A 554 -7.05 57.10 -14.78
C LEU A 554 -6.22 56.11 -13.97
N TYR A 555 -5.03 56.52 -13.50
CA TYR A 555 -4.18 55.69 -12.65
C TYR A 555 -4.90 55.26 -11.38
N GLU A 556 -5.54 56.18 -10.65
CA GLU A 556 -6.26 55.85 -9.42
C GLU A 556 -7.39 54.86 -9.65
N LEU A 557 -8.13 55.05 -10.74
CA LEU A 557 -9.23 54.15 -11.10
C LEU A 557 -8.73 52.73 -11.39
N ILE A 558 -7.56 52.56 -12.02
CA ILE A 558 -7.06 51.23 -12.37
C ILE A 558 -6.20 50.57 -11.29
N SER A 559 -5.65 51.34 -10.34
CA SER A 559 -4.67 50.84 -9.34
C SER A 559 -5.29 50.51 -7.99
N ASP A 560 -6.33 51.23 -7.55
CA ASP A 560 -7.00 50.97 -6.28
C ASP A 560 -8.51 50.83 -6.47
N SER A 561 -9.02 49.67 -6.09
CA SER A 561 -10.44 49.34 -6.19
C SER A 561 -11.36 50.30 -5.40
N ARG A 562 -10.82 50.97 -4.39
CA ARG A 562 -11.57 51.90 -3.52
C ARG A 562 -11.66 53.31 -4.11
N SER A 563 -10.85 53.62 -5.12
CA SER A 563 -10.76 54.94 -5.73
C SER A 563 -12.07 55.39 -6.37
N GLN A 564 -12.24 56.70 -6.42
CA GLN A 564 -13.30 57.39 -7.14
C GLN A 564 -12.66 58.39 -8.09
N SER A 565 -13.31 58.62 -9.23
CA SER A 565 -12.82 59.62 -10.17
C SER A 565 -12.82 61.01 -9.52
N ARG A 566 -11.67 61.69 -9.64
CA ARG A 566 -11.45 63.10 -9.31
C ARG A 566 -12.07 64.03 -10.34
N ILE A 567 -12.08 63.65 -11.61
CA ILE A 567 -12.66 64.44 -12.72
C ILE A 567 -14.20 64.36 -12.71
N ILE A 568 -14.73 63.21 -12.30
CA ILE A 568 -16.17 62.91 -12.23
C ILE A 568 -16.51 62.46 -10.82
N PRO A 569 -16.77 63.39 -9.89
CA PRO A 569 -16.99 63.08 -8.48
C PRO A 569 -18.04 61.98 -8.27
N GLY A 570 -17.67 60.97 -7.48
CA GLY A 570 -18.54 59.83 -7.16
C GLY A 570 -18.55 58.71 -8.20
N TYR A 571 -17.93 58.90 -9.38
CA TYR A 571 -17.79 57.84 -10.37
C TYR A 571 -16.81 56.77 -9.89
N ARG A 572 -17.21 55.50 -9.97
CA ARG A 572 -16.39 54.32 -9.66
C ARG A 572 -16.40 53.38 -10.85
N ILE A 573 -15.31 52.68 -11.07
CA ILE A 573 -15.27 51.59 -12.03
C ILE A 573 -15.51 50.26 -11.31
N ASN A 574 -16.43 49.45 -11.84
CA ASN A 574 -16.68 48.09 -11.36
C ASN A 574 -16.55 47.06 -12.49
N SER A 575 -16.24 47.51 -13.71
CA SER A 575 -16.07 46.70 -14.90
C SER A 575 -15.13 47.42 -15.88
N LEU A 576 -14.59 46.69 -16.86
CA LEU A 576 -13.89 47.31 -17.97
C LEU A 576 -14.81 48.29 -18.74
N ASN A 577 -16.10 47.97 -18.87
CA ASN A 577 -17.06 48.84 -19.53
C ASN A 577 -17.23 50.19 -18.81
N ASP A 578 -17.20 50.21 -17.47
CA ASP A 578 -17.20 51.47 -16.72
C ASP A 578 -15.94 52.28 -17.02
N LEU A 579 -14.77 51.65 -17.09
CA LEU A 579 -13.54 52.35 -17.47
C LEU A 579 -13.61 52.95 -18.87
N LEU A 580 -14.12 52.17 -19.85
CA LEU A 580 -14.30 52.66 -21.22
C LEU A 580 -15.32 53.81 -21.30
N LYS A 581 -16.37 53.76 -20.48
CA LYS A 581 -17.36 54.83 -20.35
C LYS A 581 -16.77 56.07 -19.68
N TRP A 582 -15.91 55.91 -18.67
CA TRP A 582 -15.19 57.03 -18.08
C TRP A 582 -14.34 57.76 -19.13
N ILE A 583 -13.66 57.03 -20.01
CA ILE A 583 -12.92 57.63 -21.14
C ILE A 583 -13.86 58.45 -22.05
N ASP A 584 -15.06 57.94 -22.35
CA ASP A 584 -16.06 58.70 -23.11
C ASP A 584 -16.46 60.01 -22.41
N LEU A 585 -16.68 59.97 -21.11
CA LEU A 585 -17.06 61.16 -20.33
C LEU A 585 -15.93 62.19 -20.33
N VAL A 586 -14.68 61.76 -20.15
CA VAL A 586 -13.49 62.63 -20.20
C VAL A 586 -13.30 63.25 -21.61
N THR A 587 -13.64 62.50 -22.65
CA THR A 587 -13.50 62.92 -24.06
C THR A 587 -14.61 63.87 -24.49
N TYR A 588 -15.88 63.47 -24.35
CA TYR A 588 -17.00 64.18 -24.95
C TYR A 588 -17.66 65.20 -24.00
N GLU A 589 -17.73 64.90 -22.70
CA GLU A 589 -18.32 65.83 -21.72
C GLU A 589 -17.31 66.82 -21.17
N LYS A 590 -16.14 66.33 -20.74
CA LYS A 590 -15.09 67.17 -20.14
C LYS A 590 -14.15 67.78 -21.18
N LYS A 591 -14.10 67.21 -22.40
CA LYS A 591 -13.29 67.71 -23.53
C LYS A 591 -11.80 67.84 -23.18
N LEU A 592 -11.30 66.94 -22.34
CA LEU A 592 -9.90 66.95 -21.90
C LEU A 592 -8.97 66.25 -22.88
N ILE A 593 -9.49 65.32 -23.68
CA ILE A 593 -8.75 64.61 -24.72
C ILE A 593 -9.58 64.54 -26.00
N ASP A 594 -8.93 64.42 -27.15
CA ASP A 594 -9.58 64.28 -28.46
C ASP A 594 -10.01 62.82 -28.74
N GLU A 595 -10.90 62.66 -29.72
CA GLU A 595 -11.49 61.36 -30.09
C GLU A 595 -10.45 60.36 -30.62
N GLN A 596 -9.41 60.80 -31.33
CA GLN A 596 -8.37 59.90 -31.82
C GLN A 596 -7.55 59.34 -30.65
N THR A 597 -7.17 60.20 -29.71
CA THR A 597 -6.49 59.83 -28.47
C THR A 597 -7.35 58.89 -27.62
N ALA A 598 -8.63 59.18 -27.45
CA ALA A 598 -9.58 58.36 -26.70
C ALA A 598 -9.72 56.94 -27.31
N ASN A 599 -9.84 56.84 -28.64
CA ASN A 599 -9.96 55.55 -29.32
C ASN A 599 -8.70 54.68 -29.16
N LYS A 600 -7.50 55.28 -29.21
CA LYS A 600 -6.25 54.59 -28.91
C LYS A 600 -6.22 54.12 -27.45
N LEU A 601 -6.55 55.01 -26.52
CA LEU A 601 -6.58 54.73 -25.08
C LEU A 601 -7.50 53.54 -24.77
N LYS A 602 -8.74 53.55 -25.26
CA LYS A 602 -9.71 52.46 -25.05
C LYS A 602 -9.21 51.11 -25.56
N LYS A 603 -8.55 51.08 -26.72
CA LYS A 603 -8.04 49.85 -27.32
C LYS A 603 -6.90 49.25 -26.49
N GLU A 604 -5.97 50.08 -26.04
CA GLU A 604 -4.77 49.62 -25.35
C GLU A 604 -5.02 49.35 -23.86
N ILE A 605 -5.81 50.20 -23.18
CA ILE A 605 -6.12 50.05 -21.75
C ILE A 605 -6.87 48.76 -21.44
N ALA A 606 -7.70 48.26 -22.38
CA ALA A 606 -8.41 47.00 -22.24
C ALA A 606 -7.49 45.76 -22.12
N THR A 607 -6.21 45.91 -22.45
CA THR A 607 -5.20 44.84 -22.36
C THR A 607 -4.34 44.93 -21.11
N ILE A 608 -4.50 45.99 -20.31
CA ILE A 608 -3.72 46.26 -19.10
C ILE A 608 -4.48 45.67 -17.90
N PRO A 609 -3.85 44.81 -17.09
CA PRO A 609 -4.47 44.25 -15.90
C PRO A 609 -4.67 45.33 -14.82
N PHE A 610 -5.80 45.27 -14.10
CA PHE A 610 -6.07 46.14 -12.96
C PHE A 610 -5.03 45.91 -11.85
N GLY A 611 -4.57 46.99 -11.23
CA GLY A 611 -3.46 46.99 -10.27
C GLY A 611 -2.11 46.59 -10.88
N PHE A 612 -2.02 46.40 -12.20
CA PHE A 612 -0.87 45.81 -12.88
C PHE A 612 -0.50 44.40 -12.41
N ILE A 613 -1.35 43.74 -11.61
CA ILE A 613 -1.06 42.41 -11.07
C ILE A 613 -1.75 41.35 -11.92
N VAL A 614 -0.97 40.36 -12.36
CA VAL A 614 -1.45 39.16 -13.03
C VAL A 614 -1.31 37.96 -12.10
N THR A 615 -2.31 37.08 -12.08
CA THR A 615 -2.33 35.90 -11.20
C THR A 615 -2.65 34.61 -11.95
N GLY A 616 -2.62 33.47 -11.25
CA GLY A 616 -2.80 32.14 -11.85
C GLY A 616 -1.59 31.70 -12.67
N LEU A 617 -1.80 30.83 -13.65
CA LEU A 617 -0.75 30.33 -14.54
C LEU A 617 -0.07 31.47 -15.30
N LYS A 618 -0.85 32.48 -15.70
CA LYS A 618 -0.32 33.69 -16.33
C LYS A 618 0.61 34.45 -15.38
N GLY A 619 0.20 34.63 -14.13
CA GLY A 619 1.02 35.29 -13.10
C GLY A 619 2.35 34.58 -12.88
N ALA A 620 2.31 33.27 -12.63
CA ALA A 620 3.50 32.45 -12.44
C ALA A 620 4.45 32.47 -13.66
N LYS A 621 3.90 32.47 -14.87
CA LYS A 621 4.68 32.59 -16.11
C LYS A 621 5.33 33.97 -16.24
N THR A 622 4.60 35.04 -15.97
CA THR A 622 5.12 36.41 -15.98
C THR A 622 6.24 36.58 -14.97
N ALA A 623 6.07 36.06 -13.74
CA ALA A 623 7.07 36.05 -12.70
C ALA A 623 8.42 35.46 -13.18
N LEU A 624 8.39 34.24 -13.71
CA LEU A 624 9.60 33.56 -14.19
C LEU A 624 10.30 34.31 -15.35
N ILE A 625 9.53 34.82 -16.31
CA ILE A 625 10.08 35.54 -17.47
C ILE A 625 10.71 36.87 -17.05
N GLN A 626 10.06 37.61 -16.16
CA GLN A 626 10.60 38.87 -15.64
C GLN A 626 11.86 38.62 -14.81
N ALA A 627 11.85 37.63 -13.93
CA ALA A 627 13.00 37.28 -13.12
C ALA A 627 14.22 36.88 -13.98
N GLU A 628 14.02 36.22 -15.12
CA GLU A 628 15.12 35.96 -16.07
C GLU A 628 15.66 37.25 -16.71
N ARG A 629 14.77 38.17 -17.11
CA ARG A 629 15.19 39.46 -17.69
C ARG A 629 16.01 40.27 -16.69
N GLU A 630 15.58 40.31 -15.44
CA GLU A 630 16.33 40.99 -14.38
C GLU A 630 17.65 40.28 -14.06
N TYR A 631 17.66 38.94 -14.03
CA TYR A 631 18.89 38.16 -13.92
C TYR A 631 19.90 38.53 -15.02
N GLU A 632 19.46 38.63 -16.28
CA GLU A 632 20.33 39.03 -17.39
C GLU A 632 20.82 40.48 -17.28
N ALA A 633 19.95 41.41 -16.87
CA ALA A 633 20.29 42.82 -16.70
C ALA A 633 21.33 43.01 -15.59
N ILE A 634 21.07 42.43 -14.41
CA ILE A 634 21.96 42.47 -13.25
C ILE A 634 23.28 41.77 -13.56
N SER A 635 23.24 40.61 -14.24
CA SER A 635 24.46 39.87 -14.58
C SER A 635 25.42 40.63 -15.50
N LYS A 636 24.92 41.57 -16.31
CA LYS A 636 25.76 42.45 -17.15
C LYS A 636 26.42 43.57 -16.36
N LEU A 637 25.84 43.94 -15.22
CA LEU A 637 26.33 45.02 -14.37
C LEU A 637 27.23 44.49 -13.26
N TYR A 638 26.92 43.36 -12.64
CA TYR A 638 27.69 42.83 -11.52
C TYR A 638 29.14 42.48 -11.93
N PRO A 639 30.17 42.77 -11.10
CA PRO A 639 30.08 43.34 -9.75
C PRO A 639 30.19 44.87 -9.66
N ASP A 640 30.68 45.53 -10.71
CA ASP A 640 31.17 46.93 -10.62
C ASP A 640 30.32 47.94 -11.41
N GLY A 641 29.33 47.45 -12.14
CA GLY A 641 28.39 48.24 -12.92
C GLY A 641 27.61 49.20 -12.04
N LYS A 642 27.20 50.30 -12.67
CA LYS A 642 26.56 51.43 -12.02
C LYS A 642 25.20 51.69 -12.66
N ILE A 643 24.30 52.27 -11.89
CA ILE A 643 22.91 52.53 -12.27
C ILE A 643 22.57 54.01 -12.04
N GLY A 644 21.35 54.41 -12.42
CA GLY A 644 20.85 55.76 -12.14
C GLY A 644 21.52 56.88 -12.94
N ARG A 645 21.02 58.10 -12.70
CA ARG A 645 21.49 59.32 -13.39
C ARG A 645 22.86 59.76 -12.89
N TRP A 646 23.22 59.41 -11.66
CA TRP A 646 24.44 59.83 -11.00
C TRP A 646 25.52 58.74 -10.97
N ASN A 647 25.32 57.66 -11.72
CA ASN A 647 26.25 56.53 -11.84
C ASN A 647 26.51 55.87 -10.48
N GLU A 648 25.42 55.63 -9.75
CA GLU A 648 25.39 55.08 -8.40
C GLU A 648 25.75 53.59 -8.36
N ASP A 649 26.34 53.14 -7.25
CA ASP A 649 26.49 51.71 -6.98
C ASP A 649 25.14 51.13 -6.55
N PRO A 650 24.67 50.01 -7.14
CA PRO A 650 23.40 49.39 -6.71
C PRO A 650 23.35 49.09 -5.21
N ARG A 651 24.49 48.76 -4.59
CA ARG A 651 24.57 48.51 -3.14
C ARG A 651 24.17 49.73 -2.29
N TYR A 652 24.21 50.94 -2.85
CA TYR A 652 23.76 52.14 -2.14
C TYR A 652 22.26 52.11 -1.86
N TYR A 653 21.46 51.55 -2.77
CA TYR A 653 20.02 51.40 -2.59
C TYR A 653 19.70 50.29 -1.58
N TYR A 654 20.51 49.23 -1.51
CA TYR A 654 20.43 48.23 -0.45
C TYR A 654 20.65 48.84 0.94
N TYR A 655 21.71 49.64 1.11
CA TYR A 655 21.92 50.35 2.38
C TYR A 655 20.88 51.43 2.63
N GLY A 656 20.36 52.07 1.57
CA GLY A 656 19.23 53.00 1.66
C GLY A 656 17.98 52.36 2.24
N TRP A 657 17.66 51.12 1.85
CA TRP A 657 16.60 50.32 2.48
C TRP A 657 16.85 50.09 3.97
N LEU A 658 18.08 49.71 4.37
CA LEU A 658 18.42 49.54 5.79
C LEU A 658 18.26 50.85 6.59
N MET A 659 18.70 51.97 6.01
CA MET A 659 18.54 53.30 6.63
C MET A 659 17.07 53.67 6.77
N ASP A 660 16.26 53.38 5.76
CA ASP A 660 14.82 53.60 5.81
C ASP A 660 14.19 52.83 6.98
N ARG A 661 14.50 51.53 7.12
CA ARG A 661 14.01 50.74 8.27
C ARG A 661 14.51 51.26 9.61
N GLN A 662 15.75 51.72 9.69
CA GLN A 662 16.29 52.34 10.89
C GLN A 662 15.51 53.61 11.30
N ASN A 663 15.07 54.41 10.33
CA ASN A 663 14.24 55.59 10.56
C ASN A 663 12.77 55.25 10.88
N HIS A 664 12.27 54.10 10.41
CA HIS A 664 10.89 53.67 10.56
C HIS A 664 10.71 52.61 11.66
N GLY A 665 11.25 52.89 12.85
CA GLY A 665 10.97 52.11 14.06
C GLY A 665 11.73 50.79 14.21
N LEU A 666 12.66 50.46 13.30
CA LEU A 666 13.54 49.28 13.40
C LEU A 666 14.99 49.65 13.75
N SER A 667 15.17 50.68 14.58
CA SER A 667 16.48 51.29 14.85
C SER A 667 17.47 50.35 15.55
N ASN A 668 16.99 49.52 16.48
CA ASN A 668 17.84 48.55 17.20
C ASN A 668 18.12 47.33 16.33
N THR A 669 17.17 46.91 15.51
CA THR A 669 17.31 45.82 14.52
C THR A 669 18.42 46.16 13.53
N VAL A 670 18.37 47.34 12.91
CA VAL A 670 19.39 47.78 11.95
C VAL A 670 20.74 48.05 12.64
N TYR A 671 20.73 48.54 13.88
CA TYR A 671 21.96 48.67 14.66
C TYR A 671 22.61 47.31 14.95
N GLN A 672 21.84 46.29 15.34
CA GLN A 672 22.38 44.94 15.52
C GLN A 672 22.95 44.39 14.20
N TYR A 673 22.26 44.67 13.09
CA TYR A 673 22.62 44.16 11.78
C TYR A 673 23.91 44.80 11.22
N THR A 674 24.03 46.13 11.33
CA THR A 674 25.10 46.92 10.68
C THR A 674 26.13 47.51 11.63
N GLY A 675 25.84 47.55 12.93
CA GLY A 675 26.69 48.15 13.96
C GLY A 675 26.70 49.67 13.98
N VAL A 676 25.83 50.34 13.19
CA VAL A 676 25.75 51.80 13.10
C VAL A 676 24.41 52.28 13.64
N LYS A 677 24.43 53.24 14.57
CA LYS A 677 23.24 53.88 15.12
C LYS A 677 22.79 55.05 14.25
N ILE A 678 21.49 55.35 14.34
CA ILE A 678 20.82 56.42 13.60
C ILE A 678 21.45 57.81 13.82
N ASP A 679 22.03 58.06 15.00
CA ASP A 679 22.63 59.35 15.38
C ASP A 679 24.11 59.48 15.01
N GLU A 680 24.72 58.42 14.45
CA GLU A 680 26.14 58.42 14.05
C GLU A 680 26.37 58.96 12.63
N TYR A 681 25.33 59.16 11.83
CA TYR A 681 25.41 59.65 10.45
C TYR A 681 24.35 60.72 10.18
N LYS A 682 24.58 61.53 9.14
CA LYS A 682 23.60 62.52 8.63
C LYS A 682 23.22 62.28 7.18
N THR A 683 24.06 61.58 6.43
CA THR A 683 23.86 61.31 5.01
C THR A 683 24.03 59.83 4.70
N TRP A 684 23.46 59.38 3.57
CA TRP A 684 23.60 58.00 3.11
C TRP A 684 25.06 57.57 2.89
N PRO A 685 25.93 58.38 2.25
CA PRO A 685 27.34 58.01 2.10
C PRO A 685 28.08 57.83 3.43
N GLU A 686 27.77 58.66 4.44
CA GLU A 686 28.36 58.54 5.78
C GLU A 686 27.94 57.23 6.45
N PHE A 687 26.66 56.86 6.37
CA PHE A 687 26.18 55.57 6.89
C PHE A 687 26.95 54.42 6.26
N ILE A 688 27.02 54.35 4.93
CA ILE A 688 27.70 53.27 4.20
C ILE A 688 29.19 53.20 4.59
N GLN A 689 29.85 54.35 4.70
CA GLN A 689 31.24 54.42 5.15
C GLN A 689 31.42 53.85 6.56
N LEU A 690 30.53 54.21 7.50
CA LEU A 690 30.57 53.68 8.86
C LEU A 690 30.30 52.19 8.89
N VAL A 691 29.30 51.70 8.15
CA VAL A 691 28.95 50.28 8.06
C VAL A 691 30.16 49.46 7.60
N ASN A 692 30.89 49.92 6.59
CA ASN A 692 32.13 49.29 6.10
C ASN A 692 33.27 49.27 7.14
N GLN A 693 33.19 50.08 8.19
CA GLN A 693 34.16 50.12 9.29
C GLN A 693 33.73 49.29 10.51
N ARG A 694 32.52 48.70 10.50
CA ARG A 694 32.00 47.88 11.60
C ARG A 694 32.34 46.40 11.42
N SER A 695 32.02 45.63 12.45
CA SER A 695 32.13 44.17 12.48
C SER A 695 30.84 43.58 13.02
N ALA A 696 29.72 43.95 12.40
CA ALA A 696 28.39 43.45 12.73
C ALA A 696 28.00 42.26 11.83
N ILE A 697 26.73 41.85 11.90
CA ILE A 697 26.21 40.69 11.17
C ILE A 697 26.42 40.84 9.67
N ASP A 698 26.06 41.99 9.10
CA ASP A 698 26.22 42.26 7.67
C ASP A 698 27.68 42.10 7.19
N GLN A 699 28.64 42.64 7.94
CA GLN A 699 30.06 42.51 7.59
C GLN A 699 30.58 41.09 7.82
N TYR A 700 30.07 40.39 8.83
CA TYR A 700 30.40 38.98 9.04
C TYR A 700 29.98 38.15 7.82
N ILE A 701 28.74 38.31 7.33
CA ILE A 701 28.27 37.54 6.19
C ILE A 701 29.04 37.98 4.93
N THR A 702 29.25 39.28 4.66
CA THR A 702 30.06 39.73 3.51
C THR A 702 31.47 39.13 3.52
N LYS A 703 32.10 39.06 4.70
CA LYS A 703 33.47 38.56 4.82
C LYS A 703 33.58 37.05 4.63
N ASN A 704 32.62 36.29 5.18
CA ASN A 704 32.71 34.83 5.21
C ASN A 704 31.94 34.16 4.06
N TRP A 705 30.97 34.86 3.47
CA TRP A 705 30.15 34.37 2.35
C TRP A 705 30.23 35.33 1.16
N LYS A 706 31.07 35.00 0.17
CA LYS A 706 31.34 35.88 -0.99
C LYS A 706 30.09 36.23 -1.82
N TYR A 707 29.01 35.45 -1.71
CA TYR A 707 27.78 35.67 -2.46
C TYR A 707 26.82 36.64 -1.78
N TRP A 708 27.07 37.01 -0.52
CA TRP A 708 26.29 38.04 0.16
C TRP A 708 26.37 39.40 -0.56
N ASP A 709 27.53 39.71 -1.15
CA ASP A 709 27.70 40.90 -1.97
C ASP A 709 26.78 40.90 -3.20
N LEU A 710 26.59 39.74 -3.85
CA LEU A 710 25.65 39.59 -4.95
C LEU A 710 24.19 39.76 -4.49
N VAL A 711 23.82 39.24 -3.31
CA VAL A 711 22.50 39.47 -2.72
C VAL A 711 22.25 40.97 -2.52
N LYS A 712 23.21 41.71 -1.93
CA LYS A 712 23.11 43.17 -1.78
C LYS A 712 22.96 43.89 -3.11
N PHE A 713 23.72 43.47 -4.12
CA PHE A 713 23.66 44.08 -5.45
C PHE A 713 22.31 43.84 -6.12
N VAL A 714 21.78 42.61 -6.05
CA VAL A 714 20.45 42.26 -6.60
C VAL A 714 19.37 43.08 -5.91
N THR A 715 19.27 43.03 -4.59
CA THR A 715 18.25 43.79 -3.85
C THR A 715 18.38 45.30 -4.09
N GLY A 716 19.61 45.82 -4.12
CA GLY A 716 19.85 47.24 -4.40
C GLY A 716 19.47 47.65 -5.82
N TYR A 717 19.73 46.79 -6.81
CA TYR A 717 19.33 47.04 -8.18
C TYR A 717 17.80 47.08 -8.32
N GLU A 718 17.09 46.11 -7.75
CA GLU A 718 15.62 46.07 -7.84
C GLU A 718 14.97 47.25 -7.13
N ARG A 719 15.52 47.66 -5.98
CA ARG A 719 15.07 48.85 -5.25
C ARG A 719 15.24 50.14 -6.04
N TRP A 720 16.22 50.20 -6.95
CA TRP A 720 16.39 51.31 -7.87
C TRP A 720 15.50 51.21 -9.11
N ASN A 721 15.31 50.00 -9.64
CA ASN A 721 14.61 49.72 -10.90
C ASN A 721 13.08 49.83 -10.77
N HIS A 722 12.63 50.87 -10.09
CA HIS A 722 11.24 51.16 -9.85
C HIS A 722 10.54 51.62 -11.14
N VAL A 723 9.31 51.15 -11.36
CA VAL A 723 8.51 51.46 -12.54
C VAL A 723 7.18 52.09 -12.15
N TYR A 724 6.57 52.84 -13.07
CA TYR A 724 5.33 53.57 -12.80
C TYR A 724 4.24 52.66 -12.23
N GLY A 725 3.67 53.05 -11.08
CA GLY A 725 2.55 52.36 -10.46
C GLY A 725 2.91 51.15 -9.60
N MET A 726 4.20 50.79 -9.51
CA MET A 726 4.71 49.83 -8.52
C MET A 726 4.77 50.53 -7.16
N ASP A 727 4.36 49.87 -6.09
CA ASP A 727 4.66 50.32 -4.73
C ASP A 727 5.76 49.46 -4.07
N GLU A 728 6.18 49.80 -2.85
CA GLU A 728 7.19 49.03 -2.11
C GLU A 728 6.75 47.59 -1.84
N MET A 729 5.44 47.36 -1.64
CA MET A 729 4.91 46.02 -1.41
C MET A 729 4.96 45.19 -2.69
N ASP A 730 4.68 45.78 -3.85
CA ASP A 730 4.80 45.11 -5.14
C ASP A 730 6.25 44.68 -5.42
N GLU A 731 7.22 45.55 -5.17
CA GLU A 731 8.65 45.23 -5.28
C GLU A 731 9.03 44.08 -4.34
N GLY A 732 8.63 44.20 -3.07
CA GLY A 732 8.93 43.23 -2.02
C GLY A 732 8.24 41.88 -2.20
N ASN A 733 7.07 41.83 -2.86
CA ASN A 733 6.29 40.62 -3.09
C ASN A 733 6.67 39.91 -4.39
N TYR A 734 6.84 40.68 -5.46
CA TYR A 734 6.83 40.14 -6.82
C TYR A 734 8.14 40.34 -7.58
N ILE A 735 9.08 41.17 -7.12
CA ILE A 735 10.30 41.46 -7.88
C ILE A 735 11.53 40.87 -7.18
N THR A 736 11.95 41.47 -6.07
CA THR A 736 13.17 41.07 -5.35
C THR A 736 13.21 39.57 -5.01
N PRO A 737 12.16 38.96 -4.43
CA PRO A 737 12.05 37.51 -4.21
C PRO A 737 12.31 36.62 -5.43
N GLN A 738 11.78 37.02 -6.57
CA GLN A 738 11.82 36.24 -7.81
C GLN A 738 13.21 36.35 -8.44
N THR A 739 13.78 37.56 -8.46
CA THR A 739 15.14 37.79 -8.94
C THR A 739 16.16 37.03 -8.08
N LEU A 740 16.03 37.03 -6.76
CA LEU A 740 16.92 36.25 -5.87
C LEU A 740 16.88 34.75 -6.20
N ARG A 741 15.69 34.16 -6.41
CA ARG A 741 15.55 32.76 -6.87
C ARG A 741 16.14 32.54 -8.26
N ALA A 742 16.01 33.50 -9.18
CA ALA A 742 16.62 33.44 -10.51
C ALA A 742 18.17 33.49 -10.48
N PHE A 743 18.77 33.99 -9.40
CA PHE A 743 20.19 33.88 -9.06
C PHE A 743 20.56 32.60 -8.28
N GLY A 744 19.58 31.79 -7.88
CA GLY A 744 19.80 30.53 -7.16
C GLY A 744 19.85 30.69 -5.64
N PHE A 745 19.25 31.74 -5.09
CA PHE A 745 19.12 31.91 -3.65
C PHE A 745 17.72 31.45 -3.21
N PRO A 746 17.61 30.31 -2.50
CA PRO A 746 16.35 29.94 -1.86
C PRO A 746 15.93 30.99 -0.85
N MET A 747 14.63 31.26 -0.77
CA MET A 747 14.12 32.32 0.09
C MET A 747 12.69 32.06 0.59
N TYR A 748 12.35 32.68 1.72
CA TYR A 748 10.98 32.81 2.23
C TYR A 748 10.81 34.18 2.92
N PHE A 749 9.64 34.48 3.48
CA PHE A 749 9.36 35.77 4.13
C PHE A 749 9.30 35.65 5.64
N VAL A 750 9.65 36.73 6.35
CA VAL A 750 9.50 36.84 7.81
C VAL A 750 8.68 38.07 8.16
N HIS A 751 7.54 37.83 8.80
CA HIS A 751 6.59 38.82 9.25
C HIS A 751 6.84 39.28 10.69
N ILE A 752 6.59 40.55 10.97
CA ILE A 752 6.76 41.20 12.27
C ILE A 752 5.47 41.89 12.73
N GLU A 753 5.11 41.70 14.00
CA GLU A 753 3.93 42.33 14.62
C GLU A 753 4.24 42.85 16.03
N PRO A 754 3.87 44.11 16.39
CA PRO A 754 3.26 45.12 15.52
C PRO A 754 4.20 45.62 14.44
N THR A 755 3.70 45.78 13.21
CA THR A 755 4.47 46.42 12.14
C THR A 755 4.67 47.92 12.46
N PRO A 756 5.93 48.41 12.57
CA PRO A 756 6.17 49.84 12.77
C PRO A 756 5.66 50.69 11.61
N VAL A 757 5.20 51.91 11.91
CA VAL A 757 4.76 52.86 10.86
C VAL A 757 5.93 53.20 9.94
N GLY A 758 5.74 52.95 8.64
CA GLY A 758 6.75 53.19 7.60
C GLY A 758 7.71 52.02 7.36
N ALA A 759 7.59 50.91 8.11
CA ALA A 759 8.29 49.67 7.79
C ALA A 759 7.34 48.67 7.13
N ALA A 760 7.86 47.82 6.23
CA ALA A 760 7.06 46.73 5.68
C ALA A 760 6.79 45.66 6.75
N ALA A 761 5.59 45.07 6.68
CA ALA A 761 5.14 44.08 7.66
C ALA A 761 5.93 42.76 7.59
N TYR A 762 6.60 42.50 6.48
CA TYR A 762 7.46 41.34 6.29
C TYR A 762 8.59 41.64 5.32
N GLU A 763 9.67 40.86 5.44
CA GLU A 763 10.87 40.98 4.62
C GLU A 763 11.36 39.62 4.14
N TRP A 764 12.15 39.64 3.07
CA TRP A 764 12.77 38.45 2.51
C TRP A 764 13.90 37.91 3.42
N VAL A 765 14.10 36.60 3.33
CA VAL A 765 15.16 35.84 3.99
C VAL A 765 15.79 34.93 2.94
N VAL A 766 17.11 34.80 2.92
CA VAL A 766 17.81 33.85 2.04
C VAL A 766 18.41 32.70 2.84
N SER A 767 18.42 31.51 2.25
CA SER A 767 19.10 30.33 2.79
C SER A 767 20.62 30.49 2.75
N LEU A 768 21.27 30.10 3.85
CA LEU A 768 22.73 30.13 4.00
C LEU A 768 23.29 28.71 4.08
N PRO A 769 24.51 28.44 3.56
CA PRO A 769 25.18 27.16 3.80
C PRO A 769 25.44 26.93 5.29
N ASP A 770 25.54 25.66 5.70
CA ASP A 770 25.74 25.27 7.10
C ASP A 770 26.94 26.00 7.74
N TYR A 771 28.09 26.04 7.06
CA TYR A 771 29.30 26.68 7.60
C TYR A 771 29.11 28.18 7.89
N ILE A 772 28.22 28.87 7.16
CA ILE A 772 27.88 30.26 7.45
C ILE A 772 26.89 30.33 8.60
N ALA A 773 25.81 29.54 8.55
CA ALA A 773 24.77 29.54 9.58
C ALA A 773 25.33 29.16 10.96
N GLU A 774 26.17 28.15 11.03
CA GLU A 774 26.88 27.72 12.24
C GLU A 774 27.88 28.77 12.71
N GLY A 775 28.64 29.36 11.80
CA GLY A 775 29.58 30.44 12.13
C GLY A 775 28.86 31.68 12.68
N MET A 776 27.68 32.01 12.15
CA MET A 776 26.82 33.06 12.68
C MET A 776 26.30 32.71 14.08
N LYS A 777 25.80 31.49 14.30
CA LYS A 777 25.39 31.02 15.63
C LYS A 777 26.55 31.10 16.63
N ALA A 778 27.76 30.74 16.23
CA ALA A 778 28.94 30.84 17.09
C ALA A 778 29.33 32.30 17.40
N SER A 779 29.19 33.20 16.43
CA SER A 779 29.62 34.60 16.56
C SER A 779 28.60 35.49 17.27
N PHE A 780 27.31 35.21 17.12
CA PHE A 780 26.21 36.05 17.62
C PHE A 780 25.30 35.34 18.64
N ASN A 781 25.49 34.03 18.85
CA ASN A 781 24.76 33.22 19.84
C ASN A 781 23.21 33.42 19.74
N ASP A 782 22.52 33.38 20.88
CA ASP A 782 21.07 33.52 20.98
C ASP A 782 20.51 34.93 20.65
N THR A 783 21.36 35.86 20.18
CA THR A 783 20.93 37.21 19.78
C THR A 783 20.35 37.26 18.37
N ILE A 784 20.48 36.18 17.60
CA ILE A 784 19.90 36.01 16.26
C ILE A 784 18.98 34.79 16.22
N ILE A 785 18.16 34.70 15.17
CA ILE A 785 17.39 33.51 14.81
C ILE A 785 17.89 33.01 13.46
N VAL A 786 18.15 31.71 13.34
CA VAL A 786 18.36 31.04 12.05
C VAL A 786 17.11 30.21 11.80
N GLY A 787 16.37 30.53 10.74
CA GLY A 787 15.11 29.86 10.43
C GLY A 787 15.28 28.61 9.55
N PRO A 788 14.16 28.06 9.04
CA PRO A 788 14.18 26.93 8.11
C PRO A 788 15.10 27.16 6.92
N ALA A 789 15.64 26.08 6.36
CA ALA A 789 16.60 26.10 5.27
C ALA A 789 17.85 26.97 5.58
N ASN A 790 18.24 27.04 6.86
CA ASN A 790 19.26 27.98 7.36
C ASN A 790 18.99 29.44 6.95
N GLY A 791 17.72 29.83 6.91
CA GLY A 791 17.33 31.16 6.50
C GLY A 791 17.81 32.25 7.45
N PHE A 792 18.41 33.30 6.90
CA PHE A 792 18.70 34.53 7.62
C PHE A 792 18.31 35.81 6.85
N GLY A 793 17.90 36.85 7.58
CA GLY A 793 17.56 38.17 7.05
C GLY A 793 17.37 39.20 8.16
N LEU A 794 17.06 40.45 7.80
CA LEU A 794 17.03 41.58 8.74
C LEU A 794 16.14 41.33 9.97
N HIS A 795 14.92 40.86 9.75
CA HIS A 795 13.92 40.63 10.81
C HIS A 795 14.31 39.48 11.77
N LEU A 796 15.36 38.70 11.47
CA LEU A 796 15.86 37.64 12.34
C LEU A 796 16.98 38.12 13.30
N CYS A 797 17.21 39.42 13.39
CA CYS A 797 17.99 40.06 14.45
C CYS A 797 17.20 40.11 15.76
N LYS A 798 17.15 38.98 16.47
CA LYS A 798 16.27 38.75 17.64
C LYS A 798 16.37 39.81 18.73
N ASP A 799 17.58 40.22 19.12
CA ASP A 799 17.72 41.22 20.19
C ASP A 799 17.23 42.61 19.75
N GLY A 800 17.57 43.01 18.53
CA GLY A 800 17.17 44.28 17.95
C GLY A 800 15.67 44.35 17.74
N ILE A 801 15.09 43.31 17.14
CA ILE A 801 13.65 43.27 16.82
C ILE A 801 12.78 43.32 18.09
N LEU A 802 13.20 42.62 19.16
CA LEU A 802 12.51 42.68 20.45
C LEU A 802 12.66 44.05 21.14
N ARG A 803 13.81 44.72 21.00
CA ARG A 803 14.02 46.08 21.55
C ARG A 803 13.22 47.15 20.79
N ASP A 804 12.98 46.93 19.51
CA ASP A 804 12.10 47.76 18.70
C ASP A 804 10.60 47.54 19.03
N GLY A 805 10.28 46.67 19.99
CA GLY A 805 8.92 46.48 20.51
C GLY A 805 8.09 45.46 19.74
N ILE A 806 8.71 44.72 18.81
CA ILE A 806 8.09 43.62 18.08
C ILE A 806 7.84 42.45 19.02
N LYS A 807 6.68 41.83 18.91
CA LYS A 807 6.16 40.85 19.87
C LYS A 807 5.88 39.49 19.24
N GLU A 808 5.58 39.48 17.94
CA GLU A 808 5.42 38.27 17.17
C GLU A 808 6.31 38.31 15.92
N LEU A 809 6.92 37.16 15.62
CA LEU A 809 7.77 36.93 14.46
C LEU A 809 7.44 35.54 13.92
N PHE A 810 7.07 35.47 12.65
CA PHE A 810 6.82 34.19 11.99
C PHE A 810 7.34 34.20 10.57
N GLY A 811 7.87 33.06 10.13
CA GLY A 811 8.20 32.84 8.75
C GLY A 811 7.01 32.29 7.98
N PHE A 812 6.93 32.62 6.70
CA PHE A 812 5.89 32.11 5.83
C PHE A 812 6.32 32.04 4.37
N VAL A 813 5.62 31.18 3.63
CA VAL A 813 5.54 31.22 2.17
C VAL A 813 4.12 31.62 1.82
N GLY A 814 3.96 32.61 0.95
CA GLY A 814 2.68 33.26 0.69
C GLY A 814 2.15 33.10 -0.72
N GLY A 815 0.90 33.50 -0.89
CA GLY A 815 0.23 33.63 -2.17
C GLY A 815 -0.59 34.92 -2.23
N THR A 816 -0.76 35.41 -3.44
CA THR A 816 -1.62 36.55 -3.77
C THR A 816 -3.08 36.16 -3.55
N SER A 817 -3.72 36.74 -2.55
CA SER A 817 -5.17 36.57 -2.34
C SER A 817 -5.95 37.49 -3.27
N LEU A 818 -7.14 37.04 -3.68
CA LEU A 818 -7.99 37.75 -4.65
C LEU A 818 -9.33 38.15 -4.04
N TYR A 819 -9.88 39.26 -4.49
CA TYR A 819 -11.25 39.67 -4.19
C TYR A 819 -11.95 40.25 -5.43
N ARG A 820 -13.28 40.31 -5.40
CA ARG A 820 -14.10 40.85 -6.50
C ARG A 820 -14.73 42.18 -6.10
N GLN A 821 -14.70 43.14 -7.02
CA GLN A 821 -15.47 44.36 -6.95
C GLN A 821 -16.17 44.58 -8.28
N GLY A 822 -17.48 44.27 -8.30
CA GLY A 822 -18.22 44.11 -9.55
C GLY A 822 -17.66 42.96 -10.38
N GLU A 823 -17.34 43.25 -11.64
CA GLU A 823 -16.76 42.32 -12.60
C GLU A 823 -15.22 42.26 -12.52
N ILE A 824 -14.58 43.22 -11.84
CA ILE A 824 -13.12 43.29 -11.73
C ILE A 824 -12.63 42.37 -10.60
N VAL A 825 -11.60 41.58 -10.91
CA VAL A 825 -10.82 40.82 -9.93
C VAL A 825 -9.62 41.65 -9.53
N TRP A 826 -9.48 41.89 -8.23
CA TRP A 826 -8.37 42.63 -7.64
C TRP A 826 -7.47 41.70 -6.83
N ALA A 827 -6.17 41.98 -6.89
CA ALA A 827 -5.18 41.37 -6.01
C ALA A 827 -5.07 42.17 -4.72
N ASN A 828 -4.88 41.47 -3.61
CA ASN A 828 -4.52 42.11 -2.35
C ASN A 828 -3.06 42.57 -2.40
N CYS A 829 -2.77 43.75 -1.85
CA CYS A 829 -1.40 44.30 -1.78
C CYS A 829 -0.47 43.47 -0.87
N GLY A 830 -1.02 42.69 0.05
CA GLY A 830 -0.26 41.78 0.91
C GLY A 830 -0.38 40.31 0.52
N LEU A 831 0.68 39.53 0.80
CA LEU A 831 0.66 38.08 0.65
C LEU A 831 -0.07 37.41 1.82
N THR A 832 -0.92 36.43 1.50
CA THR A 832 -1.55 35.56 2.50
C THR A 832 -0.71 34.30 2.68
N SER A 833 -0.49 33.86 3.92
CA SER A 833 0.38 32.71 4.23
C SER A 833 -0.23 31.37 3.81
N ASN A 834 0.50 30.59 3.00
CA ASN A 834 0.21 29.19 2.68
C ASN A 834 0.86 28.22 3.67
N ILE A 835 2.10 28.53 4.07
CA ILE A 835 2.82 27.88 5.18
C ILE A 835 3.16 28.95 6.20
N ARG A 836 2.95 28.68 7.49
CA ARG A 836 3.29 29.61 8.57
C ARG A 836 3.96 28.86 9.72
N PHE A 837 5.10 29.37 10.21
CA PHE A 837 5.83 28.84 11.34
C PHE A 837 6.33 29.97 12.25
N TYR A 838 6.07 29.86 13.56
CA TYR A 838 6.39 30.91 14.52
C TYR A 838 7.79 30.75 15.09
N PHE A 839 8.53 31.86 15.16
CA PHE A 839 9.82 31.94 15.85
C PHE A 839 9.68 32.48 17.27
N THR A 840 8.81 33.47 17.44
CA THR A 840 8.43 34.01 18.74
C THR A 840 7.00 34.52 18.68
N ARG A 841 6.24 34.25 19.74
CA ARG A 841 4.89 34.78 19.91
C ARG A 841 4.61 35.01 21.38
N LYS A 842 4.36 36.25 21.77
CA LYS A 842 3.90 36.56 23.12
C LYS A 842 2.38 36.32 23.20
N ARG A 843 1.97 35.17 23.73
CA ARG A 843 0.55 34.90 24.02
C ARG A 843 0.05 35.93 25.04
N TYR A 844 -1.03 36.64 24.70
CA TYR A 844 -1.76 37.54 25.59
C TYR A 844 -2.89 36.81 26.29
#